data_AF-R7LCE9-F1
#
_entry.id   AF-R7LCE9-F1
#
_cell.length_a   1.000
_cell.length_b   1.000
_cell.length_c   1.000
_cell.angle_alpha   90.00
_cell.angle_beta   90.00
_cell.angle_gamma   90.00
#
_symmetry.space_group_name_H-M   'P 1'
#
loop_
_entity.id
_entity.type
_entity.pdbx_description
1 polymer ?
#
loop_
_entity_poly.entity_id
_entity_poly.type
_entity_poly.pdbx_seq_one_letter_code
_entity_poly.pdbx_strand_id
1 'polypeptide(L)'
;MKKKWVSSQFMRIRLQQAQQYCDIHTLLFKIKNMKNTLLTLLLTLCVVGAWAQKHSTLAKPKVINHPVIEYCPHWIAMNDIELTQEATIIRGYLHNHPNYTCSVADNAFLKDRHSDKQFKVLRAEGIQLNEQVAMPESGRVPFTLYFEPLDADVKELNFIEPAARPTSGVYGIQLQTQPKASPKSKVFDPRQLTSEYYLRQRVKPDTQWRFDNQRYKQAFSAPFRSGKAVLTVYLDNLPMELFAAMGVASLRVKNQMTKEQQNVTAQLDTTSRSLTFHLDLPHPQWVGGFHSGNIFIQPGDTLEVFSSFVTDQYRKPLYTTFRSSSESAMINTLTPYFMQKYTPDGYDYTAVSQAITAGKDSVMRVVEKFRDQAIGLLGNETLRQELIRTPLSTFGKDVVMMSMVTRQIQYLEDVLLYYKDEQYKRTQKEDGTQVLEPNSAYQPLDDQAVYGALMPYKQLIYDNPLALCEASQWVFVNRTIYGDLARQYEKVKNASGDWEFVRKDQFGMDGTFMSDLERSQDISSILNSTTESLTLGQEEDTEQCLNIVAMDVASTIQSISSLQVAHAVLNKYRHFVQATEGQTAGEDSHWTAEQRALWKRLFGKYEGNLLLIDFWGLGCGPCRSGMLSMRNNVEAMKGEPFKFIYLSATDGEILTAKSEEWMNQNQIKGEHLFVSQSEWAMLESMLSFSSIPRYVLCGPDGRLIQNNISIYNYDVEKMKAMVKKLVPQR
;
A
#
# COMPACT_ATOMS: atom_id res chain seq x y z
N MET A 1 -43.21 -97.48 83.63
CA MET A 1 -42.58 -96.13 83.54
C MET A 1 -42.70 -95.61 82.11
N LYS A 2 -43.51 -94.56 81.88
CA LYS A 2 -43.48 -93.58 80.75
C LYS A 2 -44.81 -92.82 80.70
N LYS A 3 -45.04 -91.96 81.69
CA LYS A 3 -46.08 -90.91 81.69
C LYS A 3 -45.46 -89.66 82.31
N LYS A 4 -44.58 -88.97 81.57
CA LYS A 4 -44.06 -87.63 81.95
C LYS A 4 -43.39 -86.84 80.81
N TRP A 5 -43.69 -87.15 79.54
CA TRP A 5 -42.99 -86.55 78.38
C TRP A 5 -43.89 -85.86 77.34
N VAL A 6 -45.17 -85.58 77.64
CA VAL A 6 -46.11 -84.98 76.67
C VAL A 6 -46.47 -83.51 76.99
N SER A 7 -46.13 -82.95 78.16
CA SER A 7 -46.53 -81.57 78.51
C SER A 7 -45.50 -80.47 78.20
N SER A 8 -44.23 -80.78 77.92
CA SER A 8 -43.22 -79.73 77.64
C SER A 8 -43.13 -79.34 76.15
N GLN A 9 -43.65 -80.16 75.24
CA GLN A 9 -43.60 -79.92 73.79
C GLN A 9 -44.70 -78.97 73.31
N PHE A 10 -45.89 -79.02 73.92
CA PHE A 10 -47.01 -78.13 73.55
C PHE A 10 -46.83 -76.67 74.00
N MET A 11 -46.13 -76.42 75.12
CA MET A 11 -45.91 -75.07 75.63
C MET A 11 -44.84 -74.30 74.83
N ARG A 12 -43.83 -75.00 74.28
CA ARG A 12 -42.82 -74.41 73.39
C ARG A 12 -43.40 -74.02 72.01
N ILE A 13 -44.33 -74.80 71.48
CA ILE A 13 -44.96 -74.53 70.18
C ILE A 13 -45.86 -73.28 70.23
N ARG A 14 -46.61 -73.06 71.33
CA ARG A 14 -47.44 -71.86 71.49
C ARG A 14 -46.63 -70.57 71.69
N LEU A 15 -45.49 -70.65 72.38
CA LEU A 15 -44.57 -69.50 72.52
C LEU A 15 -43.87 -69.14 71.21
N GLN A 16 -43.50 -70.14 70.38
CA GLN A 16 -42.94 -69.88 69.04
C GLN A 16 -43.96 -69.25 68.08
N GLN A 17 -45.23 -69.67 68.11
CA GLN A 17 -46.27 -69.09 67.25
C GLN A 17 -46.63 -67.65 67.62
N ALA A 18 -46.62 -67.30 68.92
CA ALA A 18 -46.89 -65.93 69.38
C ALA A 18 -45.76 -64.95 69.03
N GLN A 19 -44.49 -65.39 69.13
CA GLN A 19 -43.34 -64.57 68.75
C GLN A 19 -43.31 -64.29 67.24
N GLN A 20 -43.60 -65.32 66.43
CA GLN A 20 -43.60 -65.22 64.97
C GLN A 20 -44.71 -64.27 64.44
N TYR A 21 -45.88 -64.24 65.09
CA TYR A 21 -46.95 -63.29 64.76
C TYR A 21 -46.58 -61.84 65.08
N CYS A 22 -45.88 -61.61 66.20
CA CYS A 22 -45.45 -60.27 66.62
C CYS A 22 -44.36 -59.70 65.68
N ASP A 23 -43.43 -60.55 65.24
CA ASP A 23 -42.35 -60.17 64.31
C ASP A 23 -42.90 -59.85 62.90
N ILE A 24 -43.89 -60.61 62.42
CA ILE A 24 -44.56 -60.35 61.13
C ILE A 24 -45.33 -59.02 61.14
N HIS A 25 -46.07 -58.74 62.21
CA HIS A 25 -46.79 -57.46 62.33
C HIS A 25 -45.85 -56.25 62.40
N THR A 26 -44.72 -56.39 63.08
CA THR A 26 -43.70 -55.33 63.18
C THR A 26 -42.99 -55.11 61.84
N LEU A 27 -42.73 -56.17 61.08
CA LEU A 27 -42.15 -56.09 59.74
C LEU A 27 -43.10 -55.43 58.74
N LEU A 28 -44.38 -55.78 58.77
CA LEU A 28 -45.41 -55.18 57.90
C LEU A 28 -45.62 -53.69 58.20
N PHE A 29 -45.57 -53.28 59.48
CA PHE A 29 -45.65 -51.87 59.87
C PHE A 29 -44.42 -51.07 59.37
N LYS A 30 -43.21 -51.63 59.49
CA LYS A 30 -41.98 -51.03 58.92
C LYS A 30 -42.04 -50.91 57.40
N ILE A 31 -42.51 -51.94 56.69
CA ILE A 31 -42.65 -51.91 55.22
C ILE A 31 -43.67 -50.85 54.78
N LYS A 32 -44.78 -50.69 55.50
CA LYS A 32 -45.79 -49.68 55.20
C LYS A 32 -45.27 -48.25 55.40
N ASN A 33 -44.56 -47.99 56.50
CA ASN A 33 -43.92 -46.69 56.71
C ASN A 33 -42.82 -46.41 55.69
N MET A 34 -41.99 -47.40 55.36
CA MET A 34 -40.92 -47.24 54.38
C MET A 34 -41.47 -46.94 52.97
N LYS A 35 -42.59 -47.55 52.57
CA LYS A 35 -43.31 -47.22 51.32
C LYS A 35 -43.86 -45.81 51.33
N ASN A 36 -44.45 -45.35 52.44
CA ASN A 36 -44.96 -43.99 52.54
C ASN A 36 -43.84 -42.96 52.48
N THR A 37 -42.71 -43.18 53.16
CA THR A 37 -41.53 -42.30 53.11
C THR A 37 -40.89 -42.27 51.71
N LEU A 38 -40.84 -43.41 51.02
CA LEU A 38 -40.35 -43.47 49.64
C LEU A 38 -41.26 -42.69 48.68
N LEU A 39 -42.58 -42.78 48.89
CA LEU A 39 -43.58 -42.08 48.07
C LEU A 39 -43.52 -40.56 48.29
N THR A 40 -43.33 -40.08 49.53
CA THR A 40 -43.13 -38.65 49.81
C THR A 40 -41.83 -38.12 49.24
N LEU A 41 -40.74 -38.90 49.29
CA LEU A 41 -39.46 -38.53 48.65
C LEU A 41 -39.57 -38.46 47.12
N LEU A 42 -40.30 -39.40 46.50
CA LEU A 42 -40.58 -39.38 45.07
C LEU A 42 -41.45 -38.17 44.68
N LEU A 43 -42.47 -37.84 45.47
CA LEU A 43 -43.33 -36.68 45.22
C LEU A 43 -42.57 -35.35 45.39
N THR A 44 -41.70 -35.20 46.39
CA THR A 44 -40.87 -33.99 46.53
C THR A 44 -39.83 -33.88 45.42
N LEU A 45 -39.20 -34.97 44.99
CA LEU A 45 -38.32 -34.99 43.80
C LEU A 45 -39.06 -34.61 42.52
N CYS A 46 -40.31 -35.08 42.33
CA CYS A 46 -41.13 -34.69 41.19
C CYS A 46 -41.55 -33.21 41.24
N VAL A 47 -41.85 -32.66 42.41
CA VAL A 47 -42.21 -31.24 42.58
C VAL A 47 -40.99 -30.33 42.36
N VAL A 48 -39.81 -30.70 42.89
CA VAL A 48 -38.55 -29.96 42.65
C VAL A 48 -38.12 -30.08 41.18
N GLY A 49 -38.28 -31.24 40.56
CA GLY A 49 -38.03 -31.45 39.13
C GLY A 49 -38.98 -30.63 38.25
N ALA A 50 -40.26 -30.54 38.62
CA ALA A 50 -41.24 -29.70 37.92
C ALA A 50 -40.99 -28.20 38.14
N TRP A 51 -40.51 -27.78 39.32
CA TRP A 51 -40.12 -26.39 39.59
C TRP A 51 -38.84 -26.00 38.82
N ALA A 52 -37.84 -26.89 38.76
CA ALA A 52 -36.63 -26.71 37.98
C ALA A 52 -36.90 -26.68 36.46
N GLN A 53 -37.84 -27.48 35.96
CA GLN A 53 -38.27 -27.44 34.55
C GLN A 53 -39.10 -26.19 34.21
N LYS A 54 -39.84 -25.62 35.16
CA LYS A 54 -40.64 -24.41 34.94
C LYS A 54 -39.80 -23.12 34.99
N HIS A 55 -38.65 -23.14 35.67
CA HIS A 55 -37.71 -22.02 35.78
C HIS A 55 -36.45 -22.12 34.89
N SER A 56 -36.21 -23.22 34.18
CA SER A 56 -35.06 -23.37 33.25
C SER A 56 -35.34 -22.99 31.80
N THR A 57 -36.33 -22.13 31.54
CA THR A 57 -36.53 -21.53 30.21
C THR A 57 -35.63 -20.31 29.99
N LEU A 58 -34.33 -20.45 30.30
CA LEU A 58 -33.32 -19.60 29.67
C LEU A 58 -33.36 -19.95 28.18
N ALA A 59 -33.82 -19.01 27.36
CA ALA A 59 -33.74 -19.13 25.91
C ALA A 59 -32.31 -19.57 25.55
N LYS A 60 -32.18 -20.70 24.84
CA LYS A 60 -30.85 -21.21 24.46
C LYS A 60 -30.07 -20.08 23.78
N PRO A 61 -28.81 -19.83 24.17
CA PRO A 61 -28.00 -18.80 23.54
C PRO A 61 -27.92 -19.05 22.04
N LYS A 62 -28.16 -18.00 21.25
CA LYS A 62 -28.14 -18.11 19.79
C LYS A 62 -26.69 -17.93 19.33
N VAL A 63 -26.08 -19.03 18.88
CA VAL A 63 -24.72 -19.02 18.34
C VAL A 63 -24.77 -18.94 16.81
N ILE A 64 -24.06 -17.98 16.25
CA ILE A 64 -23.88 -17.76 14.82
C ILE A 64 -22.42 -18.10 14.50
N ASN A 65 -22.20 -19.24 13.87
CA ASN A 65 -20.88 -19.64 13.40
C ASN A 65 -20.60 -19.04 12.02
N HIS A 66 -19.38 -18.53 11.82
CA HIS A 66 -18.90 -17.89 10.60
C HIS A 66 -19.88 -16.82 10.09
N PRO A 67 -20.06 -15.71 10.84
CA PRO A 67 -20.99 -14.66 10.45
C PRO A 67 -20.66 -14.14 9.05
N VAL A 68 -21.69 -13.82 8.28
CA VAL A 68 -21.51 -13.11 7.00
C VAL A 68 -21.18 -11.67 7.34
N ILE A 69 -20.04 -11.20 6.83
CA ILE A 69 -19.51 -9.85 7.08
C ILE A 69 -19.30 -9.18 5.72
N GLU A 70 -19.83 -7.97 5.52
CA GLU A 70 -19.64 -7.22 4.28
C GLU A 70 -18.17 -6.76 4.13
N TYR A 71 -17.58 -6.25 5.20
CA TYR A 71 -16.18 -5.82 5.25
C TYR A 71 -15.54 -6.18 6.59
N CYS A 72 -14.40 -6.88 6.54
CA CYS A 72 -13.56 -7.14 7.71
C CYS A 72 -12.11 -6.72 7.36
N PRO A 73 -11.49 -5.84 8.15
CA PRO A 73 -10.12 -5.44 7.92
C PRO A 73 -9.15 -6.54 8.33
N HIS A 74 -7.94 -6.51 7.77
CA HIS A 74 -6.94 -7.58 7.91
C HIS A 74 -6.51 -7.93 9.34
N TRP A 75 -6.70 -7.02 10.30
CA TRP A 75 -6.17 -7.14 11.66
C TRP A 75 -7.06 -7.97 12.61
N ILE A 76 -8.30 -8.25 12.21
CA ILE A 76 -9.29 -8.97 13.04
C ILE A 76 -10.06 -9.98 12.19
N ALA A 77 -10.36 -11.14 12.77
CA ALA A 77 -11.27 -12.13 12.23
C ALA A 77 -12.27 -12.57 13.29
N MET A 78 -13.55 -12.71 12.93
CA MET A 78 -14.64 -13.12 13.81
C MET A 78 -15.13 -14.52 13.41
N ASN A 79 -14.97 -15.49 14.30
CA ASN A 79 -15.32 -16.88 14.05
C ASN A 79 -16.77 -17.18 14.42
N ASP A 80 -17.21 -16.72 15.58
CA ASP A 80 -18.56 -16.92 16.08
C ASP A 80 -19.05 -15.75 16.91
N ILE A 81 -20.38 -15.59 16.91
CA ILE A 81 -21.10 -14.61 17.70
C ILE A 81 -22.17 -15.35 18.50
N GLU A 82 -22.12 -15.23 19.82
CA GLU A 82 -23.10 -15.80 20.73
C GLU A 82 -23.94 -14.68 21.36
N LEU A 83 -25.25 -14.78 21.19
CA LEU A 83 -26.23 -13.85 21.75
C LEU A 83 -26.84 -14.47 23.02
N THR A 84 -26.66 -13.79 24.15
CA THR A 84 -27.20 -14.17 25.46
C THR A 84 -28.04 -13.03 26.04
N GLN A 85 -28.73 -13.27 27.16
CA GLN A 85 -29.44 -12.20 27.89
C GLN A 85 -28.48 -11.23 28.60
N GLU A 86 -27.25 -11.65 28.88
CA GLU A 86 -26.29 -10.88 29.68
C GLU A 86 -25.27 -10.13 28.81
N ALA A 87 -24.94 -10.68 27.64
CA ALA A 87 -23.92 -10.15 26.76
C ALA A 87 -24.06 -10.65 25.31
N THR A 88 -23.44 -9.89 24.41
CA THR A 88 -23.09 -10.30 23.05
C THR A 88 -21.62 -10.71 23.03
N ILE A 89 -21.33 -11.96 22.68
CA ILE A 89 -19.98 -12.52 22.81
C ILE A 89 -19.43 -12.77 21.40
N ILE A 90 -18.29 -12.16 21.07
CA ILE A 90 -17.59 -12.34 19.79
C ILE A 90 -16.28 -13.08 20.04
N ARG A 91 -16.07 -14.21 19.37
CA ARG A 91 -14.83 -14.99 19.44
C ARG A 91 -14.09 -14.94 18.12
N GLY A 92 -12.78 -14.85 18.18
CA GLY A 92 -11.99 -14.60 16.99
C GLY A 92 -10.48 -14.63 17.20
N TYR A 93 -9.77 -14.07 16.23
CA TYR A 93 -8.33 -13.87 16.29
C TYR A 93 -7.97 -12.44 15.89
N LEU A 94 -7.04 -11.84 16.63
CA LEU A 94 -6.25 -10.71 16.15
C LEU A 94 -5.18 -11.24 15.21
N HIS A 95 -4.80 -10.43 14.22
CA HIS A 95 -3.85 -10.80 13.19
C HIS A 95 -2.89 -9.67 12.83
N ASN A 96 -1.60 -9.96 12.79
CA ASN A 96 -0.58 -9.09 12.21
C ASN A 96 0.65 -9.91 11.78
N HIS A 97 1.63 -9.26 11.19
CA HIS A 97 2.94 -9.89 10.98
C HIS A 97 3.59 -10.30 12.31
N PRO A 98 4.40 -11.38 12.34
CA PRO A 98 5.17 -11.75 13.52
C PRO A 98 5.98 -10.55 14.07
N ASN A 99 6.00 -10.40 15.40
CA ASN A 99 6.63 -9.29 16.13
C ASN A 99 5.97 -7.90 15.96
N TYR A 100 4.94 -7.76 15.11
CA TYR A 100 4.11 -6.56 15.07
C TYR A 100 3.04 -6.62 16.16
N THR A 101 2.43 -5.49 16.48
CA THR A 101 1.43 -5.40 17.56
C THR A 101 0.01 -5.12 17.04
N CYS A 102 -0.99 -5.54 17.80
CA CYS A 102 -2.40 -5.17 17.64
C CYS A 102 -2.99 -4.81 19.00
N SER A 103 -4.06 -4.00 19.02
CA SER A 103 -4.80 -3.65 20.22
C SER A 103 -6.28 -3.53 19.89
N VAL A 104 -7.14 -3.69 20.89
CA VAL A 104 -8.57 -3.37 20.81
C VAL A 104 -8.87 -2.30 21.84
N ALA A 105 -9.49 -1.21 21.44
CA ALA A 105 -9.82 -0.10 22.33
C ALA A 105 -10.83 -0.51 23.41
N ASP A 106 -10.67 0.04 24.61
CA ASP A 106 -11.58 -0.16 25.76
C ASP A 106 -12.92 0.55 25.60
N ASN A 107 -13.02 1.48 24.65
CA ASN A 107 -14.23 2.19 24.25
C ASN A 107 -14.82 1.70 22.92
N ALA A 108 -14.39 0.52 22.44
CA ALA A 108 -14.98 -0.12 21.27
C ALA A 108 -16.47 -0.46 21.49
N PHE A 109 -17.26 -0.47 20.42
CA PHE A 109 -18.69 -0.77 20.52
C PHE A 109 -19.23 -1.46 19.26
N LEU A 110 -20.34 -2.18 19.43
CA LEU A 110 -21.18 -2.63 18.32
C LEU A 110 -22.24 -1.56 18.06
N LYS A 111 -22.44 -1.17 16.80
CA LYS A 111 -23.51 -0.26 16.38
C LYS A 111 -24.54 -1.03 15.57
N ASP A 112 -25.81 -0.87 15.87
CA ASP A 112 -26.88 -1.32 14.98
C ASP A 112 -26.76 -0.57 13.64
N ARG A 113 -26.68 -1.30 12.53
CA ARG A 113 -26.50 -0.66 11.22
C ARG A 113 -27.70 0.19 10.80
N HIS A 114 -28.88 -0.10 11.35
CA HIS A 114 -30.13 0.55 10.97
C HIS A 114 -30.63 1.58 12.00
N SER A 115 -29.89 1.80 13.10
CA SER A 115 -30.21 2.81 14.11
C SER A 115 -28.96 3.40 14.74
N ASP A 116 -29.12 4.39 15.63
CA ASP A 116 -27.98 4.96 16.37
C ASP A 116 -27.67 4.23 17.68
N LYS A 117 -28.31 3.07 17.93
CA LYS A 117 -28.05 2.27 19.12
C LYS A 117 -26.64 1.70 19.10
N GLN A 118 -25.97 1.79 20.25
CA GLN A 118 -24.61 1.31 20.48
C GLN A 118 -24.60 0.36 21.68
N PHE A 119 -23.78 -0.68 21.59
CA PHE A 119 -23.59 -1.70 22.61
C PHE A 119 -22.10 -1.75 22.94
N LYS A 120 -21.74 -1.28 24.12
CA LYS A 120 -20.34 -1.07 24.53
C LYS A 120 -19.63 -2.38 24.80
N VAL A 121 -18.31 -2.41 24.55
CA VAL A 121 -17.47 -3.49 25.05
C VAL A 121 -17.43 -3.42 26.58
N LEU A 122 -17.60 -4.58 27.21
CA LEU A 122 -17.63 -4.75 28.66
C LEU A 122 -16.29 -5.28 29.18
N ARG A 123 -15.70 -6.25 28.46
CA ARG A 123 -14.43 -6.90 28.81
C ARG A 123 -13.91 -7.74 27.65
N ALA A 124 -12.66 -8.18 27.76
CA ALA A 124 -12.02 -9.13 26.86
C ALA A 124 -11.43 -10.33 27.64
N GLU A 125 -11.32 -11.47 26.98
CA GLU A 125 -10.50 -12.61 27.40
C GLU A 125 -9.48 -12.94 26.31
N GLY A 126 -8.29 -13.39 26.71
CA GLY A 126 -7.16 -13.65 25.80
C GLY A 126 -6.32 -12.43 25.45
N ILE A 127 -6.87 -11.21 25.61
CA ILE A 127 -6.18 -9.92 25.42
C ILE A 127 -6.60 -8.93 26.52
N GLN A 128 -5.81 -7.87 26.73
CA GLN A 128 -6.19 -6.70 27.53
C GLN A 128 -6.63 -5.56 26.62
N LEU A 129 -7.75 -4.92 26.95
CA LEU A 129 -8.25 -3.76 26.20
C LEU A 129 -7.31 -2.56 26.38
N ASN A 130 -7.14 -1.76 25.33
CA ASN A 130 -6.26 -0.59 25.24
C ASN A 130 -4.76 -0.88 25.47
N GLU A 131 -4.35 -2.16 25.44
CA GLU A 131 -2.94 -2.57 25.53
C GLU A 131 -2.45 -3.17 24.19
N GLN A 132 -1.16 -2.99 23.89
CA GLN A 132 -0.53 -3.55 22.69
C GLN A 132 -0.20 -5.03 22.91
N VAL A 133 -0.74 -5.88 22.06
CA VAL A 133 -0.48 -7.33 22.02
C VAL A 133 0.53 -7.63 20.93
N ALA A 134 1.70 -8.15 21.28
CA ALA A 134 2.71 -8.59 20.31
C ALA A 134 2.29 -9.90 19.63
N MET A 135 2.39 -9.96 18.30
CA MET A 135 2.02 -11.16 17.54
C MET A 135 3.10 -12.25 17.65
N PRO A 136 2.72 -13.50 17.97
CA PRO A 136 3.62 -14.65 17.94
C PRO A 136 4.02 -15.01 16.50
N GLU A 137 4.88 -16.02 16.32
CA GLU A 137 5.29 -16.50 14.98
C GLU A 137 4.10 -16.92 14.10
N SER A 138 3.00 -17.37 14.70
CA SER A 138 1.77 -17.71 13.96
C SER A 138 1.07 -16.47 13.37
N GLY A 139 1.45 -15.26 13.80
CA GLY A 139 0.80 -14.01 13.47
C GLY A 139 -0.57 -13.81 14.12
N ARG A 140 -1.06 -14.76 14.93
CA ARG A 140 -2.45 -14.82 15.40
C ARG A 140 -2.56 -14.97 16.91
N VAL A 141 -3.41 -14.17 17.53
CA VAL A 141 -3.75 -14.25 18.96
C VAL A 141 -5.27 -14.41 19.13
N PRO A 142 -5.76 -15.47 19.79
CA PRO A 142 -7.19 -15.64 20.04
C PRO A 142 -7.72 -14.59 21.02
N PHE A 143 -8.97 -14.17 20.81
CA PHE A 143 -9.68 -13.30 21.73
C PHE A 143 -11.13 -13.72 21.92
N THR A 144 -11.71 -13.31 23.04
CA THR A 144 -13.16 -13.22 23.24
C THR A 144 -13.51 -11.82 23.71
N LEU A 145 -14.39 -11.12 22.98
CA LEU A 145 -14.91 -9.80 23.37
C LEU A 145 -16.35 -9.96 23.86
N TYR A 146 -16.65 -9.34 24.99
CA TYR A 146 -17.99 -9.28 25.57
C TYR A 146 -18.53 -7.88 25.41
N PHE A 147 -19.70 -7.73 24.78
CA PHE A 147 -20.42 -6.47 24.65
C PHE A 147 -21.76 -6.51 25.38
N GLU A 148 -22.38 -5.36 25.56
CA GLU A 148 -23.77 -5.25 26.02
C GLU A 148 -24.70 -6.16 25.18
N PRO A 149 -25.75 -6.74 25.79
CA PRO A 149 -26.70 -7.59 25.08
C PRO A 149 -27.44 -6.80 24.02
N LEU A 150 -27.67 -7.40 22.85
CA LEU A 150 -28.40 -6.77 21.76
C LEU A 150 -29.90 -6.70 22.05
N ASP A 151 -30.55 -5.68 21.50
CA ASP A 151 -32.00 -5.67 21.39
C ASP A 151 -32.48 -6.77 20.42
N ALA A 152 -33.69 -7.30 20.66
CA ALA A 152 -34.22 -8.45 19.93
C ALA A 152 -34.45 -8.20 18.42
N ASP A 153 -34.54 -6.93 18.00
CA ASP A 153 -34.79 -6.49 16.63
C ASP A 153 -33.52 -6.23 15.82
N VAL A 154 -32.33 -6.24 16.44
CA VAL A 154 -31.05 -6.03 15.77
C VAL A 154 -30.75 -7.20 14.83
N LYS A 155 -30.47 -6.89 13.57
CA LYS A 155 -30.19 -7.88 12.51
C LYS A 155 -28.80 -7.76 11.92
N GLU A 156 -28.25 -6.56 11.91
CA GLU A 156 -26.99 -6.24 11.28
C GLU A 156 -26.22 -5.24 12.15
N LEU A 157 -24.93 -5.48 12.30
CA LEU A 157 -24.06 -4.72 13.21
C LEU A 157 -22.80 -4.22 12.51
N ASN A 158 -22.25 -3.14 13.04
CA ASN A 158 -20.88 -2.71 12.78
C ASN A 158 -20.07 -2.79 14.07
N PHE A 159 -18.80 -3.19 14.02
CA PHE A 159 -17.85 -3.06 15.13
C PHE A 159 -16.97 -1.83 14.88
N ILE A 160 -16.97 -0.90 15.83
CA ILE A 160 -16.35 0.42 15.69
C ILE A 160 -15.42 0.70 16.87
N GLU A 161 -14.22 1.20 16.55
CA GLU A 161 -13.30 1.79 17.51
C GLU A 161 -13.27 3.32 17.28
N PRO A 162 -13.80 4.15 18.18
CA PRO A 162 -14.05 5.57 17.89
C PRO A 162 -12.80 6.40 17.56
N ALA A 163 -11.63 6.01 18.06
CA ALA A 163 -10.35 6.69 17.79
C ALA A 163 -9.60 6.13 16.56
N ALA A 164 -10.12 5.07 15.94
CA ALA A 164 -9.48 4.41 14.81
C ALA A 164 -9.97 4.98 13.47
N ARG A 165 -9.18 4.77 12.42
CA ARG A 165 -9.60 5.09 11.06
C ARG A 165 -10.88 4.32 10.72
N PRO A 166 -11.80 4.87 9.91
CA PRO A 166 -12.99 4.15 9.48
C PRO A 166 -12.67 2.78 8.88
N THR A 167 -11.56 2.65 8.13
CA THR A 167 -11.08 1.40 7.54
C THR A 167 -10.63 0.33 8.56
N SER A 168 -10.54 0.66 9.85
CA SER A 168 -10.24 -0.30 10.92
C SER A 168 -11.49 -0.96 11.50
N GLY A 169 -12.69 -0.46 11.20
CA GLY A 169 -13.95 -1.05 11.65
C GLY A 169 -14.34 -2.30 10.86
N VAL A 170 -15.23 -3.10 11.44
CA VAL A 170 -15.89 -4.24 10.75
C VAL A 170 -17.31 -3.83 10.42
N TYR A 171 -17.72 -3.93 9.15
CA TYR A 171 -19.03 -3.44 8.70
C TYR A 171 -19.91 -4.57 8.15
N GLY A 172 -21.21 -4.46 8.42
CA GLY A 172 -22.24 -5.35 7.88
C GLY A 172 -22.16 -6.78 8.42
N ILE A 173 -21.98 -6.92 9.74
CA ILE A 173 -22.00 -8.21 10.45
C ILE A 173 -23.45 -8.69 10.55
N GLN A 174 -23.81 -9.76 9.84
CA GLN A 174 -25.18 -10.27 9.79
C GLN A 174 -25.47 -11.29 10.90
N LEU A 175 -26.56 -11.09 11.63
CA LEU A 175 -26.98 -11.95 12.75
C LEU A 175 -28.00 -13.05 12.36
N GLN A 176 -28.31 -13.18 11.07
CA GLN A 176 -29.19 -14.23 10.54
C GLN A 176 -28.37 -15.23 9.71
N THR A 177 -28.77 -16.51 9.74
CA THR A 177 -28.19 -17.54 8.87
C THR A 177 -28.51 -17.24 7.40
N GLN A 178 -27.55 -17.57 6.53
CA GLN A 178 -27.47 -17.11 5.13
C GLN A 178 -28.81 -17.07 4.38
N PRO A 179 -29.09 -15.98 3.63
CA PRO A 179 -30.06 -16.03 2.55
C PRO A 179 -29.67 -17.14 1.56
N LYS A 180 -30.65 -17.88 1.03
CA LYS A 180 -30.44 -18.76 -0.12
C LYS A 180 -29.74 -17.96 -1.22
N ALA A 181 -28.68 -18.55 -1.81
CA ALA A 181 -27.99 -18.00 -2.96
C ALA A 181 -29.01 -17.39 -3.94
N SER A 182 -28.91 -16.08 -4.15
CA SER A 182 -29.72 -15.40 -5.16
C SER A 182 -29.53 -16.13 -6.49
N PRO A 183 -30.61 -16.34 -7.27
CA PRO A 183 -30.53 -17.04 -8.54
C PRO A 183 -29.43 -16.42 -9.40
N LYS A 184 -28.65 -17.26 -10.11
CA LYS A 184 -27.60 -16.81 -11.03
C LYS A 184 -28.16 -15.71 -11.91
N SER A 185 -27.76 -14.47 -11.61
CA SER A 185 -28.10 -13.32 -12.41
C SER A 185 -27.56 -13.54 -13.82
N LYS A 186 -28.34 -13.16 -14.85
CA LYS A 186 -27.83 -13.08 -16.23
C LYS A 186 -26.87 -11.90 -16.42
N VAL A 187 -26.61 -11.11 -15.37
CA VAL A 187 -25.65 -10.01 -15.38
C VAL A 187 -24.23 -10.58 -15.47
N PHE A 188 -23.41 -9.94 -16.29
CA PHE A 188 -22.00 -10.23 -16.47
C PHE A 188 -21.27 -10.31 -15.12
N ASP A 189 -20.57 -11.42 -14.87
CA ASP A 189 -19.74 -11.60 -13.67
C ASP A 189 -18.26 -11.34 -14.04
N PRO A 190 -17.68 -10.19 -13.67
CA PRO A 190 -16.32 -9.86 -14.03
C PRO A 190 -15.27 -10.80 -13.41
N ARG A 191 -15.62 -11.58 -12.38
CA ARG A 191 -14.73 -12.57 -11.76
C ARG A 191 -14.38 -13.73 -12.69
N GLN A 192 -15.12 -13.88 -13.80
CA GLN A 192 -14.85 -14.88 -14.81
C GLN A 192 -13.72 -14.50 -15.79
N LEU A 193 -13.26 -13.25 -15.79
CA LEU A 193 -12.17 -12.75 -16.66
C LEU A 193 -10.79 -13.16 -16.13
N THR A 194 -10.57 -14.45 -15.88
CA THR A 194 -9.32 -15.01 -15.35
C THR A 194 -8.27 -15.23 -16.44
N SER A 195 -7.05 -15.63 -16.05
CA SER A 195 -6.03 -16.11 -17.01
C SER A 195 -6.57 -17.23 -17.89
N GLU A 196 -7.31 -18.18 -17.33
CA GLU A 196 -7.90 -19.30 -18.07
C GLU A 196 -8.93 -18.83 -19.09
N TYR A 197 -9.71 -17.79 -18.77
CA TYR A 197 -10.66 -17.20 -19.72
C TYR A 197 -9.94 -16.68 -20.97
N TYR A 198 -8.89 -15.88 -20.79
CA TYR A 198 -8.12 -15.33 -21.91
C TYR A 198 -7.34 -16.41 -22.67
N LEU A 199 -6.71 -17.35 -21.97
CA LEU A 199 -5.95 -18.45 -22.59
C LEU A 199 -6.82 -19.43 -23.39
N ARG A 200 -8.13 -19.53 -23.10
CA ARG A 200 -9.08 -20.37 -23.84
C ARG A 200 -9.65 -19.70 -25.09
N GLN A 201 -9.37 -18.42 -25.32
CA GLN A 201 -9.83 -17.74 -26.52
C GLN A 201 -9.18 -18.38 -27.75
N ARG A 202 -10.01 -18.71 -28.76
CA ARG A 202 -9.50 -19.34 -29.98
C ARG A 202 -8.83 -18.29 -30.85
N VAL A 203 -7.52 -18.39 -30.97
CA VAL A 203 -6.71 -17.54 -31.85
C VAL A 203 -5.80 -18.38 -32.74
N LYS A 204 -5.48 -17.83 -33.93
CA LYS A 204 -4.44 -18.42 -34.78
C LYS A 204 -3.08 -18.15 -34.14
N PRO A 205 -2.26 -19.18 -33.84
CA PRO A 205 -0.96 -18.94 -33.22
C PRO A 205 -0.05 -18.07 -34.08
N ASP A 206 0.63 -17.13 -33.44
CA ASP A 206 1.61 -16.23 -34.06
C ASP A 206 2.99 -16.92 -34.14
N THR A 207 3.11 -17.93 -35.00
CA THR A 207 4.30 -18.80 -35.08
C THR A 207 5.57 -18.05 -35.49
N GLN A 208 5.43 -16.90 -36.14
CA GLN A 208 6.53 -16.05 -36.58
C GLN A 208 7.09 -15.18 -35.46
N TRP A 209 6.32 -14.92 -34.41
CA TRP A 209 6.77 -14.08 -33.32
C TRP A 209 8.07 -14.57 -32.67
N ARG A 210 8.95 -13.60 -32.44
CA ARG A 210 10.17 -13.66 -31.63
C ARG A 210 10.26 -12.35 -30.86
N PHE A 211 10.68 -12.45 -29.61
CA PHE A 211 10.97 -11.27 -28.80
C PHE A 211 12.09 -10.47 -29.48
N ASP A 212 11.82 -9.20 -29.75
CA ASP A 212 12.67 -8.34 -30.58
C ASP A 212 12.39 -6.87 -30.23
N ASN A 213 13.45 -6.04 -30.23
CA ASN A 213 13.37 -4.61 -29.97
C ASN A 213 13.26 -3.76 -31.25
N GLN A 214 13.66 -4.27 -32.43
CA GLN A 214 13.83 -3.50 -33.66
C GLN A 214 12.54 -2.82 -34.12
N ARG A 215 11.40 -3.45 -33.85
CA ARG A 215 10.05 -2.94 -34.18
C ARG A 215 9.75 -1.60 -33.49
N TYR A 216 10.44 -1.30 -32.40
CA TYR A 216 10.17 -0.14 -31.53
C TYR A 216 11.21 0.98 -31.68
N LYS A 217 12.29 0.75 -32.45
CA LYS A 217 13.35 1.75 -32.64
C LYS A 217 12.93 2.92 -33.53
N GLN A 218 11.93 2.75 -34.39
CA GLN A 218 11.42 3.82 -35.25
C GLN A 218 10.57 4.82 -34.45
N ALA A 219 10.83 6.11 -34.67
CA ALA A 219 10.14 7.19 -34.00
C ALA A 219 8.63 7.21 -34.26
N PHE A 220 7.84 7.52 -33.24
CA PHE A 220 6.38 7.70 -33.34
C PHE A 220 5.61 6.54 -33.98
N SER A 221 6.16 5.33 -33.98
CA SER A 221 5.40 4.14 -34.32
C SER A 221 4.42 3.82 -33.19
N ALA A 222 3.25 3.28 -33.54
CA ALA A 222 2.43 2.62 -32.54
C ALA A 222 3.28 1.50 -31.91
N PRO A 223 3.33 1.37 -30.58
CA PRO A 223 2.37 1.95 -29.62
C PRO A 223 2.87 3.17 -28.81
N PHE A 224 4.08 3.69 -29.03
CA PHE A 224 4.72 4.72 -28.18
C PHE A 224 4.24 6.18 -28.45
N ARG A 225 3.05 6.36 -29.02
CA ARG A 225 2.48 7.70 -29.23
C ARG A 225 1.79 8.17 -27.96
N SER A 226 2.01 9.40 -27.54
CA SER A 226 1.24 9.99 -26.44
C SER A 226 -0.26 10.07 -26.79
N GLY A 227 -1.14 9.95 -25.80
CA GLY A 227 -2.57 10.12 -26.01
C GLY A 227 -3.40 9.95 -24.75
N LYS A 228 -4.72 10.13 -24.90
CA LYS A 228 -5.68 10.02 -23.80
C LYS A 228 -6.06 8.56 -23.53
N ALA A 229 -6.38 8.23 -22.28
CA ALA A 229 -6.99 6.95 -21.92
C ALA A 229 -8.00 7.15 -20.78
N VAL A 230 -8.93 6.19 -20.61
CA VAL A 230 -9.90 6.18 -19.52
C VAL A 230 -9.73 4.91 -18.71
N LEU A 231 -9.62 5.05 -17.39
CA LEU A 231 -9.53 3.95 -16.46
C LEU A 231 -10.68 4.04 -15.45
N THR A 232 -11.54 3.04 -15.41
CA THR A 232 -12.62 2.94 -14.41
C THR A 232 -12.37 1.78 -13.47
N VAL A 233 -12.33 2.03 -12.17
CA VAL A 233 -12.16 1.00 -11.15
C VAL A 233 -13.46 0.81 -10.38
N TYR A 234 -14.03 -0.38 -10.47
CA TYR A 234 -15.21 -0.80 -9.71
C TYR A 234 -14.77 -1.56 -8.46
N LEU A 235 -15.30 -1.13 -7.31
CA LEU A 235 -15.00 -1.70 -6.01
C LEU A 235 -16.14 -2.58 -5.51
N ASP A 236 -15.94 -3.89 -5.56
CA ASP A 236 -16.81 -4.84 -4.88
C ASP A 236 -16.57 -4.78 -3.36
N ASN A 237 -17.61 -5.05 -2.58
CA ASN A 237 -17.53 -5.11 -1.11
C ASN A 237 -17.01 -3.82 -0.43
N LEU A 238 -17.18 -2.65 -1.07
CA LEU A 238 -17.02 -1.36 -0.39
C LEU A 238 -18.28 -1.04 0.43
N PRO A 239 -18.24 -1.08 1.77
CA PRO A 239 -19.38 -0.72 2.62
C PRO A 239 -19.65 0.79 2.54
N MET A 240 -20.92 1.19 2.67
CA MET A 240 -21.34 2.59 2.55
C MET A 240 -20.68 3.50 3.59
N GLU A 241 -20.38 2.96 4.76
CA GLU A 241 -19.69 3.64 5.87
C GLU A 241 -18.29 4.13 5.47
N LEU A 242 -17.70 3.54 4.44
CA LEU A 242 -16.37 3.89 3.93
C LEU A 242 -16.40 4.81 2.72
N PHE A 243 -17.57 5.20 2.20
CA PHE A 243 -17.66 6.07 1.02
C PHE A 243 -16.99 7.43 1.24
N ALA A 244 -17.22 8.05 2.40
CA ALA A 244 -16.58 9.32 2.73
C ALA A 244 -15.07 9.18 2.92
N ALA A 245 -14.61 8.08 3.53
CA ALA A 245 -13.19 7.80 3.72
C ALA A 245 -12.46 7.54 2.39
N MET A 246 -13.17 6.99 1.40
CA MET A 246 -12.67 6.72 0.05
C MET A 246 -12.82 7.89 -0.93
N GLY A 247 -13.48 8.98 -0.53
CA GLY A 247 -14.10 9.98 -1.41
C GLY A 247 -13.28 10.39 -2.64
N VAL A 248 -11.96 10.54 -2.50
CA VAL A 248 -11.03 10.79 -3.61
C VAL A 248 -9.96 9.71 -3.65
N ALA A 249 -9.63 9.24 -4.84
CA ALA A 249 -8.43 8.44 -5.11
C ALA A 249 -7.51 9.14 -6.11
N SER A 250 -6.21 8.83 -6.05
CA SER A 250 -5.21 9.32 -6.98
C SER A 250 -4.49 8.18 -7.70
N LEU A 251 -4.18 8.42 -8.97
CA LEU A 251 -3.32 7.61 -9.81
C LEU A 251 -2.15 8.44 -10.30
N ARG A 252 -1.03 7.78 -10.51
CA ARG A 252 0.23 8.37 -10.89
C ARG A 252 0.59 7.93 -12.31
N VAL A 253 0.67 8.91 -13.19
CA VAL A 253 1.23 8.77 -14.54
C VAL A 253 2.67 9.29 -14.51
N LYS A 254 3.60 8.56 -15.14
CA LYS A 254 5.01 8.96 -15.22
C LYS A 254 5.44 9.11 -16.68
N ASN A 255 6.24 10.13 -16.95
CA ASN A 255 7.05 10.22 -18.15
C ASN A 255 8.48 9.81 -17.77
N GLN A 256 8.83 8.54 -18.00
CA GLN A 256 10.17 8.04 -17.63
C GLN A 256 11.29 8.63 -18.49
N MET A 257 10.99 9.27 -19.62
CA MET A 257 12.02 9.95 -20.42
C MET A 257 12.47 11.27 -19.77
N THR A 258 11.58 11.96 -19.04
CA THR A 258 11.85 13.28 -18.45
C THR A 258 11.74 13.31 -16.92
N LYS A 259 11.46 12.17 -16.29
CA LYS A 259 11.12 12.03 -14.85
C LYS A 259 9.90 12.85 -14.39
N GLU A 260 9.08 13.34 -15.32
CA GLU A 260 7.86 14.06 -14.94
C GLU A 260 6.80 13.09 -14.40
N GLN A 261 6.08 13.55 -13.39
CA GLN A 261 5.02 12.81 -12.74
C GLN A 261 3.76 13.67 -12.69
N GLN A 262 2.63 13.07 -13.03
CA GLN A 262 1.32 13.66 -12.89
C GLN A 262 0.48 12.80 -11.93
N ASN A 263 -0.19 13.44 -10.98
CA ASN A 263 -1.23 12.78 -10.18
C ASN A 263 -2.60 13.15 -10.73
N VAL A 264 -3.33 12.13 -11.18
CA VAL A 264 -4.70 12.24 -11.67
C VAL A 264 -5.63 11.76 -10.56
N THR A 265 -6.61 12.57 -10.19
CA THR A 265 -7.59 12.21 -9.16
C THR A 265 -8.94 11.83 -9.76
N ALA A 266 -9.67 10.99 -9.04
CA ALA A 266 -11.06 10.64 -9.33
C ALA A 266 -11.88 10.65 -8.03
N GLN A 267 -13.13 11.10 -8.14
CA GLN A 267 -14.12 11.06 -7.06
C GLN A 267 -14.89 9.74 -7.10
N LEU A 268 -15.20 9.17 -5.95
CA LEU A 268 -15.99 7.94 -5.85
C LEU A 268 -17.44 8.23 -6.27
N ASP A 269 -17.90 7.61 -7.34
CA ASP A 269 -19.33 7.49 -7.62
C ASP A 269 -19.93 6.42 -6.70
N THR A 270 -20.73 6.86 -5.74
CA THR A 270 -21.35 5.99 -4.73
C THR A 270 -22.48 5.12 -5.29
N THR A 271 -23.05 5.48 -6.45
CA THR A 271 -24.13 4.72 -7.10
C THR A 271 -23.56 3.49 -7.79
N SER A 272 -22.51 3.67 -8.58
CA SER A 272 -21.82 2.59 -9.28
C SER A 272 -20.68 1.96 -8.47
N ARG A 273 -20.32 2.54 -7.32
CA ARG A 273 -19.16 2.18 -6.50
C ARG A 273 -17.87 2.17 -7.33
N SER A 274 -17.67 3.20 -8.14
CA SER A 274 -16.55 3.28 -9.08
C SER A 274 -15.80 4.60 -9.06
N LEU A 275 -14.55 4.55 -9.49
CA LEU A 275 -13.67 5.70 -9.70
C LEU A 275 -13.26 5.75 -11.17
N THR A 276 -13.48 6.87 -11.84
CA THR A 276 -13.11 7.05 -13.25
C THR A 276 -12.03 8.10 -13.40
N PHE A 277 -10.89 7.69 -13.95
CA PHE A 277 -9.71 8.52 -14.21
C PHE A 277 -9.59 8.80 -15.70
N HIS A 278 -9.38 10.07 -16.05
CA HIS A 278 -9.05 10.52 -17.40
C HIS A 278 -7.56 10.80 -17.46
N LEU A 279 -6.82 9.97 -18.21
CA LEU A 279 -5.36 9.94 -18.19
C LEU A 279 -4.76 10.55 -19.45
N ASP A 280 -3.67 11.30 -19.27
CA ASP A 280 -2.81 11.80 -20.34
C ASP A 280 -1.53 10.99 -20.35
N LEU A 281 -1.47 9.97 -21.20
CA LEU A 281 -0.37 9.01 -21.21
C LEU A 281 0.72 9.48 -22.19
N PRO A 282 1.99 9.66 -21.75
CA PRO A 282 3.11 9.94 -22.66
C PRO A 282 3.45 8.75 -23.57
N HIS A 283 3.17 7.53 -23.09
CA HIS A 283 3.37 6.25 -23.77
C HIS A 283 2.56 5.17 -23.03
N PRO A 284 2.35 3.96 -23.62
CA PRO A 284 1.85 2.80 -22.89
C PRO A 284 2.71 2.53 -21.66
N GLN A 285 2.08 2.30 -20.51
CA GLN A 285 2.82 2.18 -19.27
C GLN A 285 1.98 1.52 -18.17
N TRP A 286 2.66 1.15 -17.09
CA TRP A 286 2.03 0.80 -15.84
C TRP A 286 1.83 2.07 -15.00
N VAL A 287 0.57 2.46 -14.79
CA VAL A 287 0.20 3.56 -13.88
C VAL A 287 0.08 3.02 -12.46
N GLY A 288 0.60 3.77 -11.50
CA GLY A 288 0.66 3.35 -10.10
C GLY A 288 -0.29 4.16 -9.22
N GLY A 289 -0.71 3.59 -8.10
CA GLY A 289 -1.70 4.22 -7.22
C GLY A 289 -2.99 3.41 -7.21
N PHE A 290 -3.77 3.59 -6.15
CA PHE A 290 -4.97 2.82 -5.83
C PHE A 290 -4.76 1.36 -5.33
N HIS A 291 -5.78 0.84 -4.66
CA HIS A 291 -5.85 -0.41 -3.89
C HIS A 291 -5.37 -1.68 -4.62
N SER A 292 -5.34 -1.70 -5.96
CA SER A 292 -5.06 -2.87 -6.79
C SER A 292 -3.60 -2.99 -7.27
N GLY A 293 -2.71 -2.06 -6.90
CA GLY A 293 -1.32 -2.02 -7.38
C GLY A 293 -1.19 -1.36 -8.76
N ASN A 294 -0.06 -1.57 -9.44
CA ASN A 294 0.19 -0.98 -10.76
C ASN A 294 -0.68 -1.62 -11.84
N ILE A 295 -1.21 -0.82 -12.76
CA ILE A 295 -2.11 -1.25 -13.84
C ILE A 295 -1.51 -0.83 -15.18
N PHE A 296 -1.37 -1.76 -16.13
CA PHE A 296 -0.98 -1.44 -17.50
C PHE A 296 -2.13 -0.77 -18.24
N ILE A 297 -1.87 0.33 -18.92
CA ILE A 297 -2.82 0.99 -19.80
C ILE A 297 -2.09 1.68 -20.96
N GLN A 298 -2.77 1.77 -22.11
CA GLN A 298 -2.21 2.39 -23.30
C GLN A 298 -3.07 3.55 -23.85
N PRO A 299 -2.45 4.50 -24.55
CA PRO A 299 -3.16 5.54 -25.29
C PRO A 299 -4.28 4.99 -26.17
N GLY A 300 -5.45 5.63 -26.10
CA GLY A 300 -6.66 5.25 -26.82
C GLY A 300 -7.50 4.17 -26.13
N ASP A 301 -7.11 3.67 -24.96
CA ASP A 301 -7.86 2.61 -24.27
C ASP A 301 -8.94 3.15 -23.31
N THR A 302 -10.00 2.37 -23.17
CA THR A 302 -10.93 2.38 -22.04
C THR A 302 -10.75 1.07 -21.28
N LEU A 303 -10.15 1.14 -20.10
CA LEU A 303 -9.86 -0.01 -19.24
C LEU A 303 -10.76 0.01 -18.00
N GLU A 304 -11.42 -1.10 -17.74
CA GLU A 304 -12.21 -1.33 -16.55
C GLU A 304 -11.50 -2.36 -15.66
N VAL A 305 -11.37 -2.01 -14.38
CA VAL A 305 -10.80 -2.86 -13.32
C VAL A 305 -11.91 -3.20 -12.35
N PHE A 306 -12.09 -4.48 -12.09
CA PHE A 306 -13.03 -4.98 -11.08
C PHE A 306 -12.20 -5.57 -9.95
N SER A 307 -12.28 -4.98 -8.76
CA SER A 307 -11.46 -5.40 -7.63
C SER A 307 -12.28 -5.46 -6.35
N SER A 308 -11.98 -6.46 -5.51
CA SER A 308 -12.50 -6.51 -4.15
C SER A 308 -11.83 -5.45 -3.30
N PHE A 309 -12.60 -4.64 -2.59
CA PHE A 309 -12.09 -3.72 -1.57
C PHE A 309 -11.54 -4.44 -0.33
N VAL A 310 -12.01 -5.67 -0.09
CA VAL A 310 -11.49 -6.56 0.95
C VAL A 310 -10.20 -7.21 0.46
N THR A 311 -9.22 -7.33 1.37
CA THR A 311 -7.91 -7.90 1.09
C THR A 311 -7.64 -9.20 1.84
N ASP A 312 -6.68 -9.98 1.35
CA ASP A 312 -6.06 -11.07 2.09
C ASP A 312 -5.12 -10.56 3.19
N GLN A 313 -4.45 -11.50 3.86
CA GLN A 313 -3.48 -11.21 4.93
C GLN A 313 -2.25 -10.40 4.50
N TYR A 314 -1.95 -10.37 3.20
CA TYR A 314 -0.85 -9.61 2.63
C TYR A 314 -1.33 -8.28 2.04
N ARG A 315 -2.55 -7.85 2.39
CA ARG A 315 -3.21 -6.63 1.89
C ARG A 315 -3.40 -6.62 0.38
N LYS A 316 -3.50 -7.80 -0.25
CA LYS A 316 -3.85 -7.92 -1.67
C LYS A 316 -5.36 -8.08 -1.82
N PRO A 317 -6.01 -7.41 -2.80
CA PRO A 317 -7.42 -7.65 -3.08
C PRO A 317 -7.73 -9.14 -3.23
N LEU A 318 -8.87 -9.59 -2.70
CA LEU A 318 -9.28 -11.01 -2.84
C LEU A 318 -9.40 -11.45 -4.30
N TYR A 319 -9.75 -10.52 -5.18
CA TYR A 319 -9.64 -10.70 -6.63
C TYR A 319 -9.45 -9.33 -7.30
N THR A 320 -8.81 -9.37 -8.47
CA THR A 320 -8.78 -8.26 -9.42
C THR A 320 -8.86 -8.82 -10.84
N THR A 321 -9.79 -8.33 -11.64
CA THR A 321 -9.95 -8.70 -13.05
C THR A 321 -10.13 -7.47 -13.92
N PHE A 322 -9.92 -7.64 -15.24
CA PHE A 322 -9.78 -6.54 -16.18
C PHE A 322 -10.63 -6.77 -17.43
N ARG A 323 -11.21 -5.69 -17.96
CA ARG A 323 -11.85 -5.64 -19.29
C ARG A 323 -11.40 -4.37 -19.99
N SER A 324 -11.04 -4.44 -21.27
CA SER A 324 -10.60 -3.25 -22.02
C SER A 324 -11.10 -3.23 -23.45
N SER A 325 -11.12 -2.04 -24.05
CA SER A 325 -11.29 -1.85 -25.49
C SER A 325 -10.06 -2.23 -26.31
N SER A 326 -8.89 -2.31 -25.66
CA SER A 326 -7.62 -2.76 -26.25
C SER A 326 -7.16 -4.12 -25.70
N GLU A 327 -5.86 -4.45 -25.83
CA GLU A 327 -5.24 -5.61 -25.19
C GLU A 327 -4.76 -5.39 -23.75
N SER A 328 -4.92 -4.19 -23.17
CA SER A 328 -4.43 -3.88 -21.81
C SER A 328 -4.98 -4.81 -20.73
N ALA A 329 -6.25 -5.23 -20.81
CA ALA A 329 -6.80 -6.20 -19.88
C ALA A 329 -6.06 -7.55 -19.95
N MET A 330 -5.71 -8.00 -21.16
CA MET A 330 -4.93 -9.24 -21.35
C MET A 330 -3.51 -9.09 -20.82
N ILE A 331 -2.86 -7.94 -21.02
CA ILE A 331 -1.51 -7.68 -20.48
C ILE A 331 -1.54 -7.70 -18.94
N ASN A 332 -2.49 -7.01 -18.31
CA ASN A 332 -2.65 -7.01 -16.85
C ASN A 332 -2.93 -8.41 -16.29
N THR A 333 -3.72 -9.24 -16.99
CA THR A 333 -4.05 -10.60 -16.53
C THR A 333 -2.93 -11.61 -16.79
N LEU A 334 -2.29 -11.57 -17.96
CA LEU A 334 -1.34 -12.59 -18.39
C LEU A 334 0.09 -12.35 -17.89
N THR A 335 0.51 -11.10 -17.67
CA THR A 335 1.84 -10.79 -17.11
C THR A 335 2.09 -11.49 -15.76
N PRO A 336 1.24 -11.31 -14.72
CA PRO A 336 1.44 -12.00 -13.44
C PRO A 336 1.28 -13.52 -13.55
N TYR A 337 0.41 -14.03 -14.45
CA TYR A 337 0.27 -15.45 -14.71
C TYR A 337 1.59 -16.07 -15.20
N PHE A 338 2.21 -15.49 -16.21
CA PHE A 338 3.46 -16.00 -16.77
C PHE A 338 4.64 -15.83 -15.80
N MET A 339 4.70 -14.70 -15.07
CA MET A 339 5.69 -14.52 -13.99
C MET A 339 5.56 -15.62 -12.93
N GLN A 340 4.35 -15.89 -12.43
CA GLN A 340 4.13 -16.93 -11.42
C GLN A 340 4.49 -18.34 -11.93
N LYS A 341 4.28 -18.60 -13.22
CA LYS A 341 4.54 -19.92 -13.83
C LYS A 341 6.01 -20.20 -14.11
N TYR A 342 6.74 -19.21 -14.63
CA TYR A 342 8.12 -19.40 -15.11
C TYR A 342 9.18 -18.87 -14.15
N THR A 343 8.81 -17.96 -13.25
CA THR A 343 9.67 -17.43 -12.19
C THR A 343 8.89 -17.44 -10.87
N PRO A 344 8.50 -18.63 -10.37
CA PRO A 344 7.69 -18.76 -9.14
C PRO A 344 8.46 -18.29 -7.91
N ASP A 345 9.79 -18.42 -7.95
CA ASP A 345 10.69 -17.92 -6.93
C ASP A 345 10.74 -16.39 -7.05
N GLY A 346 10.06 -15.71 -6.12
CA GLY A 346 10.15 -14.26 -5.98
C GLY A 346 11.48 -13.81 -5.36
N TYR A 347 11.51 -12.59 -4.84
CA TYR A 347 12.64 -12.07 -4.08
C TYR A 347 12.63 -12.58 -2.63
N ASP A 348 13.64 -13.36 -2.25
CA ASP A 348 13.82 -13.84 -0.87
C ASP A 348 14.72 -12.88 -0.09
N TYR A 349 14.11 -11.92 0.60
CA TYR A 349 14.82 -10.93 1.42
C TYR A 349 15.69 -11.58 2.51
N THR A 350 15.25 -12.70 3.08
CA THR A 350 15.99 -13.40 4.14
C THR A 350 17.24 -14.04 3.56
N ALA A 351 17.11 -14.77 2.45
CA ALA A 351 18.26 -15.40 1.79
C ALA A 351 19.27 -14.35 1.28
N VAL A 352 18.78 -13.23 0.75
CA VAL A 352 19.65 -12.12 0.32
C VAL A 352 20.39 -11.51 1.50
N SER A 353 19.71 -11.21 2.61
CA SER A 353 20.34 -10.66 3.81
C SER A 353 21.40 -11.61 4.39
N GLN A 354 21.11 -12.91 4.40
CA GLN A 354 22.08 -13.94 4.80
C GLN A 354 23.28 -14.01 3.85
N ALA A 355 23.05 -13.91 2.53
CA ALA A 355 24.12 -13.89 1.55
C ALA A 355 25.02 -12.66 1.70
N ILE A 356 24.43 -11.48 1.93
CA ILE A 356 25.18 -10.23 2.19
C ILE A 356 26.07 -10.39 3.43
N THR A 357 25.53 -10.95 4.52
CA THR A 357 26.28 -11.21 5.76
C THR A 357 27.41 -12.21 5.54
N ALA A 358 27.20 -13.21 4.69
CA ALA A 358 28.21 -14.21 4.33
C ALA A 358 29.30 -13.67 3.38
N GLY A 359 29.12 -12.47 2.82
CA GLY A 359 30.10 -11.77 2.01
C GLY A 359 30.06 -12.07 0.51
N LYS A 360 31.08 -11.56 -0.19
CA LYS A 360 31.16 -11.42 -1.66
C LYS A 360 30.74 -12.67 -2.43
N ASP A 361 31.30 -13.83 -2.09
CA ASP A 361 31.06 -15.07 -2.86
C ASP A 361 29.61 -15.57 -2.74
N SER A 362 28.96 -15.32 -1.59
CA SER A 362 27.55 -15.70 -1.42
C SER A 362 26.63 -14.76 -2.16
N VAL A 363 26.93 -13.45 -2.13
CA VAL A 363 26.24 -12.43 -2.92
C VAL A 363 26.34 -12.75 -4.42
N MET A 364 27.54 -13.09 -4.92
CA MET A 364 27.74 -13.46 -6.31
C MET A 364 26.86 -14.65 -6.74
N ARG A 365 26.70 -15.69 -5.91
CA ARG A 365 25.80 -16.82 -6.24
C ARG A 365 24.33 -16.38 -6.40
N VAL A 366 23.88 -15.44 -5.59
CA VAL A 366 22.51 -14.89 -5.71
C VAL A 366 22.37 -14.03 -6.96
N VAL A 367 23.38 -13.21 -7.26
CA VAL A 367 23.46 -12.42 -8.51
C VAL A 367 23.42 -13.34 -9.74
N GLU A 368 24.23 -14.41 -9.74
CA GLU A 368 24.27 -15.41 -10.82
C GLU A 368 22.92 -16.09 -11.01
N LYS A 369 22.23 -16.46 -9.93
CA LYS A 369 20.88 -17.04 -9.99
C LYS A 369 19.94 -16.14 -10.80
N PHE A 370 19.82 -14.86 -10.44
CA PHE A 370 18.89 -13.94 -11.10
C PHE A 370 19.33 -13.60 -12.54
N ARG A 371 20.64 -13.45 -12.77
CA ARG A 371 21.21 -13.25 -14.10
C ARG A 371 20.86 -14.41 -15.04
N ASP A 372 21.09 -15.63 -14.58
CA ASP A 372 20.90 -16.84 -15.38
C ASP A 372 19.41 -17.13 -15.59
N GLN A 373 18.54 -16.76 -14.64
CA GLN A 373 17.10 -16.77 -14.83
C GLN A 373 16.65 -15.78 -15.93
N ALA A 374 17.18 -14.56 -15.95
CA ALA A 374 16.88 -13.57 -16.99
C ALA A 374 17.29 -14.08 -18.38
N ILE A 375 18.50 -14.62 -18.52
CA ILE A 375 19.02 -15.21 -19.76
C ILE A 375 18.19 -16.43 -20.16
N GLY A 376 17.86 -17.30 -19.20
CA GLY A 376 17.07 -18.50 -19.42
C GLY A 376 15.69 -18.19 -19.99
N LEU A 377 15.05 -17.11 -19.54
CA LEU A 377 13.77 -16.65 -20.08
C LEU A 377 13.86 -16.25 -21.56
N LEU A 378 14.91 -15.53 -21.96
CA LEU A 378 15.12 -15.09 -23.35
C LEU A 378 15.28 -16.28 -24.32
N GLY A 379 15.85 -17.39 -23.85
CA GLY A 379 16.03 -18.62 -24.61
C GLY A 379 14.93 -19.69 -24.42
N ASN A 380 13.87 -19.40 -23.65
CA ASN A 380 12.89 -20.41 -23.25
C ASN A 380 11.87 -20.72 -24.35
N GLU A 381 12.10 -21.80 -25.10
CA GLU A 381 11.21 -22.21 -26.18
C GLU A 381 9.81 -22.62 -25.70
N THR A 382 9.68 -23.23 -24.52
CA THR A 382 8.36 -23.60 -23.96
C THR A 382 7.54 -22.34 -23.66
N LEU A 383 8.13 -21.33 -23.00
CA LEU A 383 7.51 -20.03 -22.77
C LEU A 383 7.11 -19.37 -24.08
N ARG A 384 8.01 -19.37 -25.07
CA ARG A 384 7.71 -18.84 -26.40
C ARG A 384 6.50 -19.54 -27.02
N GLN A 385 6.45 -20.87 -26.98
CA GLN A 385 5.35 -21.66 -27.55
C GLN A 385 4.01 -21.38 -26.86
N GLU A 386 4.01 -21.06 -25.57
CA GLU A 386 2.80 -20.64 -24.87
C GLU A 386 2.38 -19.22 -25.27
N LEU A 387 3.31 -18.27 -25.32
CA LEU A 387 3.04 -16.89 -25.70
C LEU A 387 2.47 -16.77 -27.12
N ILE A 388 3.00 -17.52 -28.10
CA ILE A 388 2.47 -17.49 -29.48
C ILE A 388 1.02 -17.99 -29.58
N ARG A 389 0.53 -18.74 -28.59
CA ARG A 389 -0.86 -19.26 -28.53
C ARG A 389 -1.78 -18.34 -27.76
N THR A 390 -1.27 -17.30 -27.12
CA THR A 390 -2.09 -16.29 -26.44
C THR A 390 -2.79 -15.36 -27.46
N PRO A 391 -3.94 -14.79 -27.09
CA PRO A 391 -4.61 -13.76 -27.90
C PRO A 391 -3.91 -12.40 -27.92
N LEU A 392 -2.79 -12.22 -27.21
CA LEU A 392 -2.01 -10.98 -27.22
C LEU A 392 -1.54 -10.64 -28.63
N SER A 393 -1.37 -9.35 -28.92
CA SER A 393 -0.70 -8.90 -30.13
C SER A 393 0.81 -9.23 -30.08
N THR A 394 1.57 -8.88 -31.11
CA THR A 394 3.05 -8.91 -31.02
C THR A 394 3.55 -8.01 -29.88
N PHE A 395 2.96 -6.82 -29.73
CA PHE A 395 3.32 -5.88 -28.66
C PHE A 395 3.00 -6.44 -27.28
N GLY A 396 1.79 -6.98 -27.07
CA GLY A 396 1.43 -7.57 -25.77
C GLY A 396 2.34 -8.72 -25.36
N LYS A 397 2.74 -9.58 -26.30
CA LYS A 397 3.73 -10.65 -26.02
C LYS A 397 5.10 -10.07 -25.65
N ASP A 398 5.54 -9.03 -26.35
CA ASP A 398 6.81 -8.37 -26.07
C ASP A 398 6.81 -7.66 -24.70
N VAL A 399 5.70 -7.03 -24.28
CA VAL A 399 5.55 -6.43 -22.95
C VAL A 399 5.60 -7.49 -21.84
N VAL A 400 4.94 -8.64 -22.03
CA VAL A 400 4.99 -9.76 -21.06
C VAL A 400 6.42 -10.28 -20.94
N MET A 401 7.09 -10.55 -22.06
CA MET A 401 8.50 -10.99 -22.06
C MET A 401 9.43 -9.99 -21.39
N MET A 402 9.33 -8.72 -21.77
CA MET A 402 10.16 -7.66 -21.20
C MET A 402 9.97 -7.60 -19.69
N SER A 403 8.72 -7.58 -19.21
CA SER A 403 8.41 -7.55 -17.78
C SER A 403 8.98 -8.73 -17.00
N MET A 404 8.97 -9.94 -17.58
CA MET A 404 9.53 -11.12 -16.92
C MET A 404 11.06 -11.05 -16.84
N VAL A 405 11.72 -10.62 -17.92
CA VAL A 405 13.19 -10.50 -17.98
C VAL A 405 13.69 -9.39 -17.06
N THR A 406 13.10 -8.19 -17.14
CA THR A 406 13.50 -7.04 -16.32
C THR A 406 13.22 -7.28 -14.84
N ARG A 407 12.23 -8.08 -14.47
CA ARG A 407 12.00 -8.45 -13.07
C ARG A 407 13.19 -9.19 -12.47
N GLN A 408 13.81 -10.11 -13.20
CA GLN A 408 14.98 -10.83 -12.72
C GLN A 408 16.20 -9.91 -12.63
N ILE A 409 16.36 -9.00 -13.59
CA ILE A 409 17.43 -8.00 -13.55
C ILE A 409 17.21 -7.02 -12.40
N GLN A 410 15.98 -6.62 -12.11
CA GLN A 410 15.65 -5.80 -10.95
C GLN A 410 16.11 -6.47 -9.65
N TYR A 411 15.84 -7.77 -9.49
CA TYR A 411 16.28 -8.52 -8.32
C TYR A 411 17.80 -8.61 -8.22
N LEU A 412 18.49 -8.81 -9.35
CA LEU A 412 19.94 -8.73 -9.42
C LEU A 412 20.44 -7.36 -8.93
N GLU A 413 19.91 -6.27 -9.47
CA GLU A 413 20.33 -4.91 -9.14
C GLU A 413 20.01 -4.52 -7.68
N ASP A 414 18.88 -4.98 -7.14
CA ASP A 414 18.55 -4.79 -5.72
C ASP A 414 19.60 -5.48 -4.82
N VAL A 415 20.07 -6.68 -5.17
CA VAL A 415 21.15 -7.36 -4.44
C VAL A 415 22.46 -6.57 -4.49
N LEU A 416 22.81 -6.04 -5.67
CA LEU A 416 24.02 -5.21 -5.84
C LEU A 416 23.94 -3.93 -5.00
N LEU A 417 22.79 -3.25 -5.03
CA LEU A 417 22.54 -2.04 -4.24
C LEU A 417 22.71 -2.32 -2.75
N TYR A 418 22.05 -3.34 -2.21
CA TYR A 418 22.14 -3.67 -0.79
C TYR A 418 23.54 -4.12 -0.38
N TYR A 419 24.25 -4.86 -1.23
CA TYR A 419 25.63 -5.23 -0.94
C TYR A 419 26.56 -4.02 -0.96
N LYS A 420 26.36 -3.09 -1.91
CA LYS A 420 27.14 -1.85 -2.01
C LYS A 420 26.92 -0.92 -0.82
N ASP A 421 25.76 -0.95 -0.18
CA ASP A 421 25.53 -0.22 1.07
C ASP A 421 26.45 -0.70 2.22
N GLU A 422 26.91 -1.96 2.20
CA GLU A 422 27.86 -2.51 3.19
C GLU A 422 29.28 -1.94 3.06
N GLN A 423 29.56 -1.13 2.03
CA GLN A 423 30.84 -0.41 1.91
C GLN A 423 31.03 0.64 3.02
N TYR A 424 29.95 0.99 3.74
CA TYR A 424 29.98 1.91 4.86
C TYR A 424 29.36 1.31 6.13
N LYS A 425 30.01 1.50 7.28
CA LYS A 425 29.43 1.26 8.60
C LYS A 425 28.63 2.50 9.01
N ARG A 426 27.38 2.30 9.39
CA ARG A 426 26.51 3.38 9.90
C ARG A 426 26.54 3.40 11.42
N THR A 427 26.89 4.55 12.01
CA THR A 427 26.81 4.77 13.46
C THR A 427 25.95 5.99 13.73
N GLN A 428 24.89 5.82 14.54
CA GLN A 428 24.03 6.92 14.94
C GLN A 428 24.62 7.61 16.19
N LYS A 429 24.80 8.92 16.13
CA LYS A 429 25.17 9.75 17.28
C LYS A 429 23.96 10.01 18.17
N GLU A 430 24.21 10.45 19.41
CA GLU A 430 23.17 10.78 20.39
C GLU A 430 22.20 11.88 19.93
N ASP A 431 22.65 12.80 19.06
CA ASP A 431 21.81 13.86 18.45
C ASP A 431 20.94 13.37 17.28
N GLY A 432 21.02 12.06 16.96
CA GLY A 432 20.29 11.43 15.87
C GLY A 432 21.00 11.47 14.51
N THR A 433 22.12 12.18 14.38
CA THR A 433 22.90 12.24 13.14
C THR A 433 23.60 10.91 12.85
N GLN A 434 23.72 10.54 11.57
CA GLN A 434 24.35 9.29 11.13
C GLN A 434 25.77 9.59 10.64
N VAL A 435 26.76 8.85 11.13
CA VAL A 435 28.13 8.83 10.60
C VAL A 435 28.29 7.61 9.71
N LEU A 436 28.83 7.83 8.51
CA LEU A 436 29.19 6.77 7.57
C LEU A 436 30.71 6.64 7.56
N GLU A 437 31.22 5.51 8.03
CA GLU A 437 32.66 5.20 8.02
C GLU A 437 32.93 4.10 7.00
N PRO A 438 34.00 4.18 6.17
CA PRO A 438 34.35 3.11 5.25
C PRO A 438 34.51 1.76 5.95
N ASN A 439 33.88 0.72 5.40
CA ASN A 439 33.98 -0.63 5.90
C ASN A 439 35.19 -1.35 5.29
N SER A 440 36.27 -1.48 6.04
CA SER A 440 37.50 -2.17 5.56
C SER A 440 37.32 -3.66 5.25
N ALA A 441 36.23 -4.29 5.70
CA ALA A 441 35.91 -5.68 5.40
C ALA A 441 35.13 -5.86 4.08
N TYR A 442 34.60 -4.77 3.53
CA TYR A 442 33.86 -4.79 2.27
C TYR A 442 34.79 -5.14 1.10
N GLN A 443 34.31 -6.00 0.20
CA GLN A 443 35.02 -6.38 -1.02
C GLN A 443 34.12 -6.10 -2.22
N PRO A 444 34.54 -5.24 -3.17
CA PRO A 444 33.73 -4.98 -4.35
C PRO A 444 33.55 -6.23 -5.21
N LEU A 445 32.40 -6.33 -5.86
CA LEU A 445 32.11 -7.37 -6.86
C LEU A 445 32.89 -7.06 -8.15
N ASP A 446 33.13 -8.09 -8.96
CA ASP A 446 33.69 -7.91 -10.30
C ASP A 446 32.53 -7.68 -11.28
N ASP A 447 32.42 -6.46 -11.81
CA ASP A 447 31.37 -6.08 -12.77
C ASP A 447 31.37 -6.98 -14.01
N GLN A 448 32.53 -7.46 -14.46
CA GLN A 448 32.59 -8.37 -15.61
C GLN A 448 31.92 -9.71 -15.30
N ALA A 449 32.09 -10.22 -14.09
CA ALA A 449 31.42 -11.43 -13.63
C ALA A 449 29.92 -11.20 -13.43
N VAL A 450 29.51 -10.01 -13.00
CA VAL A 450 28.09 -9.66 -12.82
C VAL A 450 27.38 -9.52 -14.18
N TYR A 451 27.88 -8.66 -15.05
CA TYR A 451 27.15 -8.22 -16.24
C TYR A 451 27.59 -8.88 -17.55
N GLY A 452 28.79 -9.48 -17.61
CA GLY A 452 29.38 -9.98 -18.86
C GLY A 452 28.48 -10.95 -19.62
N ALA A 453 27.77 -11.84 -18.91
CA ALA A 453 26.87 -12.81 -19.53
C ALA A 453 25.55 -12.19 -20.06
N LEU A 454 25.19 -10.98 -19.63
CA LEU A 454 24.01 -10.25 -20.14
C LEU A 454 24.31 -9.51 -21.45
N MET A 455 25.58 -9.21 -21.72
CA MET A 455 25.97 -8.38 -22.87
C MET A 455 25.59 -8.92 -24.25
N PRO A 456 25.60 -10.25 -24.51
CA PRO A 456 25.06 -10.79 -25.76
C PRO A 456 23.57 -10.44 -25.99
N TYR A 457 22.82 -10.16 -24.92
CA TYR A 457 21.40 -9.82 -24.93
C TYR A 457 21.15 -8.31 -24.74
N LYS A 458 22.19 -7.48 -24.76
CA LYS A 458 22.10 -6.03 -24.53
C LYS A 458 21.03 -5.35 -25.38
N GLN A 459 20.87 -5.78 -26.64
CA GLN A 459 19.84 -5.22 -27.51
C GLN A 459 18.41 -5.48 -27.01
N LEU A 460 18.15 -6.68 -26.49
CA LEU A 460 16.83 -7.08 -26.04
C LEU A 460 16.49 -6.49 -24.66
N ILE A 461 17.50 -6.21 -23.85
CA ILE A 461 17.34 -5.76 -22.46
C ILE A 461 17.48 -4.24 -22.33
N TYR A 462 18.64 -3.70 -22.73
CA TYR A 462 19.05 -2.32 -22.41
C TYR A 462 18.89 -1.35 -23.58
N ASP A 463 18.96 -1.83 -24.81
CA ASP A 463 18.67 -1.02 -26.00
C ASP A 463 17.24 -1.27 -26.51
N ASN A 464 16.28 -1.25 -25.60
CA ASN A 464 14.90 -1.63 -25.87
C ASN A 464 13.90 -0.60 -25.31
N PRO A 465 13.16 0.14 -26.17
CA PRO A 465 12.12 1.08 -25.74
C PRO A 465 11.02 0.46 -24.87
N LEU A 466 10.83 -0.86 -24.91
CA LEU A 466 9.90 -1.56 -24.02
C LEU A 466 10.26 -1.45 -22.54
N ALA A 467 11.45 -0.97 -22.18
CA ALA A 467 11.79 -0.59 -20.80
C ALA A 467 10.78 0.42 -20.21
N LEU A 468 10.13 1.24 -21.04
CA LEU A 468 9.05 2.15 -20.65
C LEU A 468 7.71 1.46 -20.37
N CYS A 469 7.55 0.20 -20.77
CA CYS A 469 6.27 -0.53 -20.72
C CYS A 469 6.29 -1.70 -19.74
N GLU A 470 7.43 -1.98 -19.10
CA GLU A 470 7.59 -3.15 -18.24
C GLU A 470 6.92 -2.95 -16.86
N ALA A 471 6.46 -4.04 -16.23
CA ALA A 471 5.61 -4.04 -15.03
C ALA A 471 6.13 -3.26 -13.82
N SER A 472 7.45 -3.11 -13.73
CA SER A 472 8.14 -2.38 -12.68
C SER A 472 8.83 -1.12 -13.20
N GLN A 473 8.43 -0.54 -14.36
CA GLN A 473 9.25 0.38 -15.17
C GLN A 473 10.12 1.39 -14.41
N TRP A 474 9.58 2.01 -13.34
CA TRP A 474 10.34 2.93 -12.50
C TRP A 474 11.55 2.26 -11.82
N VAL A 475 11.39 1.06 -11.25
CA VAL A 475 12.45 0.36 -10.52
C VAL A 475 13.54 -0.10 -11.47
N PHE A 476 13.20 -0.81 -12.55
CA PHE A 476 14.21 -1.28 -13.52
C PHE A 476 15.00 -0.13 -14.10
N VAL A 477 14.31 0.91 -14.61
CA VAL A 477 14.98 2.07 -15.19
C VAL A 477 15.89 2.74 -14.18
N ASN A 478 15.40 2.99 -12.96
CA ASN A 478 16.19 3.61 -11.91
C ASN A 478 17.42 2.78 -11.52
N ARG A 479 17.24 1.48 -11.29
CA ARG A 479 18.32 0.59 -10.88
C ARG A 479 19.42 0.49 -11.93
N THR A 480 19.06 0.42 -13.20
CA THR A 480 20.05 0.34 -14.28
C THR A 480 20.80 1.67 -14.48
N ILE A 481 20.11 2.81 -14.60
CA ILE A 481 20.79 4.09 -14.92
C ILE A 481 21.57 4.67 -13.73
N TYR A 482 21.26 4.27 -12.50
CA TYR A 482 22.01 4.65 -11.29
C TYR A 482 22.94 3.54 -10.78
N GLY A 483 22.90 2.37 -11.40
CA GLY A 483 23.70 1.20 -11.04
C GLY A 483 25.08 1.22 -11.67
N ASP A 484 25.88 0.23 -11.27
CA ASP A 484 27.27 0.08 -11.71
C ASP A 484 27.39 -0.25 -13.21
N LEU A 485 26.30 -0.68 -13.88
CA LEU A 485 26.31 -0.86 -15.33
C LEU A 485 26.40 0.47 -16.10
N ALA A 486 25.75 1.53 -15.61
CA ALA A 486 25.66 2.82 -16.30
C ALA A 486 26.66 3.86 -15.75
N ARG A 487 26.91 3.86 -14.43
CA ARG A 487 27.67 4.93 -13.74
C ARG A 487 29.04 4.49 -13.27
N GLN A 488 29.88 4.10 -14.24
CA GLN A 488 31.30 3.85 -13.99
C GLN A 488 32.12 5.08 -14.39
N TYR A 489 33.07 5.46 -13.55
CA TYR A 489 33.95 6.61 -13.80
C TYR A 489 35.40 6.22 -13.52
N GLU A 490 36.30 6.74 -14.33
CA GLU A 490 37.73 6.66 -14.11
C GLU A 490 38.33 8.06 -13.94
N LYS A 491 39.34 8.15 -13.06
CA LYS A 491 40.03 9.41 -12.80
C LYS A 491 41.21 9.53 -13.75
N VAL A 492 41.15 10.47 -14.69
CA VAL A 492 42.17 10.72 -15.71
C VAL A 492 42.71 12.14 -15.59
N LYS A 493 43.86 12.42 -16.22
CA LYS A 493 44.36 13.79 -16.36
C LYS A 493 43.93 14.36 -17.70
N ASN A 494 43.33 15.54 -17.69
CA ASN A 494 42.96 16.26 -18.90
C ASN A 494 44.19 16.86 -19.60
N ALA A 495 44.00 17.48 -20.76
CA ALA A 495 45.07 18.10 -21.54
C ALA A 495 45.83 19.21 -20.80
N SER A 496 45.20 19.84 -19.80
CA SER A 496 45.79 20.87 -18.93
C SER A 496 46.56 20.28 -17.73
N GLY A 497 46.50 18.96 -17.53
CA GLY A 497 47.14 18.25 -16.42
C GLY A 497 46.30 18.15 -15.14
N ASP A 498 45.07 18.67 -15.15
CA ASP A 498 44.12 18.60 -14.05
C ASP A 498 43.43 17.23 -14.01
N TRP A 499 43.09 16.79 -12.81
CA TRP A 499 42.34 15.54 -12.65
C TRP A 499 40.87 15.74 -12.98
N GLU A 500 40.34 14.89 -13.85
CA GLU A 500 38.92 14.82 -14.17
C GLU A 500 38.40 13.39 -14.03
N PHE A 501 37.10 13.25 -13.79
CA PHE A 501 36.42 11.95 -13.81
C PHE A 501 35.73 11.81 -15.16
N VAL A 502 36.14 10.81 -15.94
CA VAL A 502 35.55 10.51 -17.24
C VAL A 502 34.72 9.23 -17.12
N ARG A 503 33.57 9.21 -17.77
CA ARG A 503 32.70 8.04 -17.80
C ARG A 503 33.40 6.89 -18.50
N LYS A 504 33.39 5.71 -17.88
CA LYS A 504 33.94 4.47 -18.42
C LYS A 504 32.83 3.63 -19.02
N ASP A 505 32.81 3.47 -20.34
CA ASP A 505 31.85 2.60 -21.01
C ASP A 505 32.39 1.17 -21.23
N GLN A 506 32.62 0.44 -20.13
CA GLN A 506 33.17 -0.92 -20.18
C GLN A 506 32.30 -1.90 -20.98
N PHE A 507 30.99 -1.69 -21.00
CA PHE A 507 30.00 -2.62 -21.54
C PHE A 507 29.39 -2.16 -22.89
N GLY A 508 29.84 -1.02 -23.42
CA GLY A 508 29.33 -0.45 -24.67
C GLY A 508 27.87 -0.02 -24.56
N MET A 509 27.47 0.54 -23.43
CA MET A 509 26.12 1.02 -23.13
C MET A 509 25.82 2.36 -23.80
N ASP A 510 26.84 3.11 -24.22
CA ASP A 510 26.63 4.35 -24.97
C ASP A 510 25.85 4.08 -26.26
N GLY A 511 24.88 4.95 -26.53
CA GLY A 511 23.94 4.84 -27.65
C GLY A 511 22.82 3.80 -27.46
N THR A 512 22.76 3.09 -26.34
CA THR A 512 21.59 2.26 -25.99
C THR A 512 20.43 3.12 -25.48
N PHE A 513 19.20 2.63 -25.64
CA PHE A 513 18.00 3.27 -25.09
C PHE A 513 18.11 3.63 -23.59
N MET A 514 18.67 2.74 -22.75
CA MET A 514 18.87 3.03 -21.33
C MET A 514 19.87 4.17 -21.09
N SER A 515 20.94 4.27 -21.89
CA SER A 515 21.87 5.40 -21.81
C SER A 515 21.23 6.70 -22.28
N ASP A 516 20.33 6.66 -23.27
CA ASP A 516 19.56 7.83 -23.68
C ASP A 516 18.59 8.28 -22.57
N LEU A 517 17.97 7.35 -21.85
CA LEU A 517 17.14 7.65 -20.68
C LEU A 517 17.95 8.30 -19.57
N GLU A 518 19.17 7.84 -19.29
CA GLU A 518 20.02 8.48 -18.30
C GLU A 518 20.31 9.95 -18.67
N ARG A 519 20.80 10.19 -19.89
CA ARG A 519 21.14 11.54 -20.38
C ARG A 519 19.94 12.47 -20.37
N SER A 520 18.79 11.99 -20.86
CA SER A 520 17.54 12.78 -20.89
C SER A 520 17.02 13.11 -19.51
N GLN A 521 17.16 12.21 -18.55
CA GLN A 521 16.77 12.46 -17.17
C GLN A 521 17.74 13.40 -16.44
N ASP A 522 19.04 13.33 -16.74
CA ASP A 522 20.03 14.24 -16.17
C ASP A 522 19.82 15.68 -16.69
N ILE A 523 19.65 15.89 -18.00
CA ILE A 523 19.33 17.22 -18.54
C ILE A 523 17.96 17.72 -18.05
N SER A 524 17.00 16.83 -17.85
CA SER A 524 15.70 17.19 -17.25
C SER A 524 15.86 17.69 -15.82
N SER A 525 16.80 17.13 -15.06
CA SER A 525 17.13 17.60 -13.71
C SER A 525 17.75 18.99 -13.75
N ILE A 526 18.67 19.24 -14.69
CA ILE A 526 19.31 20.56 -14.89
C ILE A 526 18.25 21.62 -15.21
N LEU A 527 17.35 21.34 -16.17
CA LEU A 527 16.26 22.25 -16.54
C LEU A 527 15.39 22.62 -15.34
N ASN A 528 15.02 21.63 -14.51
CA ASN A 528 14.23 21.88 -13.31
C ASN A 528 15.01 22.73 -12.29
N SER A 529 16.28 22.41 -12.02
CA SER A 529 17.09 23.17 -11.05
C SER A 529 17.38 24.59 -11.52
N THR A 530 17.57 24.82 -12.82
CA THR A 530 17.76 26.17 -13.37
C THR A 530 16.45 26.96 -13.33
N THR A 531 15.32 26.33 -13.62
CA THR A 531 14.01 26.99 -13.45
C THR A 531 13.83 27.45 -12.00
N GLU A 532 14.18 26.58 -11.05
CA GLU A 532 14.16 26.90 -9.62
C GLU A 532 15.09 28.09 -9.32
N SER A 533 16.37 28.01 -9.69
CA SER A 533 17.33 29.05 -9.36
C SER A 533 16.97 30.42 -9.96
N LEU A 534 16.49 30.46 -11.21
CA LEU A 534 16.03 31.68 -11.88
C LEU A 534 14.81 32.27 -11.18
N THR A 535 13.83 31.44 -10.89
CA THR A 535 12.58 31.82 -10.22
C THR A 535 12.86 32.40 -8.82
N LEU A 536 13.81 31.80 -8.10
CA LEU A 536 14.27 32.28 -6.80
C LEU A 536 15.22 33.49 -6.88
N GLY A 537 15.70 33.82 -8.08
CA GLY A 537 16.68 34.88 -8.28
C GLY A 537 18.06 34.60 -7.74
N GLN A 538 18.46 33.33 -7.71
CA GLN A 538 19.78 32.89 -7.27
C GLN A 538 20.86 33.05 -8.35
N GLU A 539 20.47 33.33 -9.59
CA GLU A 539 21.39 33.55 -10.71
C GLU A 539 21.79 35.03 -10.81
N GLU A 540 23.09 35.32 -10.71
CA GLU A 540 23.65 36.67 -10.86
C GLU A 540 23.56 37.15 -12.32
N ASP A 541 23.84 36.25 -13.27
CA ASP A 541 23.75 36.49 -14.71
C ASP A 541 22.76 35.50 -15.35
N THR A 542 21.52 35.95 -15.50
CA THR A 542 20.43 35.15 -16.08
C THR A 542 20.70 34.81 -17.55
N GLU A 543 21.27 35.72 -18.34
CA GLU A 543 21.51 35.49 -19.77
C GLU A 543 22.60 34.43 -19.96
N GLN A 544 23.69 34.52 -19.20
CA GLN A 544 24.73 33.50 -19.21
C GLN A 544 24.20 32.13 -18.79
N CYS A 545 23.40 32.07 -17.71
CA CYS A 545 22.81 30.83 -17.22
C CYS A 545 21.92 30.16 -18.29
N LEU A 546 21.03 30.93 -18.93
CA LEU A 546 20.17 30.45 -20.02
C LEU A 546 20.97 29.96 -21.23
N ASN A 547 22.05 30.66 -21.59
CA ASN A 547 22.95 30.25 -22.68
C ASN A 547 23.67 28.92 -22.38
N ILE A 548 24.15 28.72 -21.14
CA ILE A 548 24.78 27.45 -20.73
C ILE A 548 23.78 26.30 -20.85
N VAL A 549 22.57 26.47 -20.33
CA VAL A 549 21.52 25.44 -20.41
C VAL A 549 21.17 25.12 -21.87
N ALA A 550 21.07 26.12 -22.74
CA ALA A 550 20.83 25.91 -24.16
C ALA A 550 21.94 25.06 -24.81
N MET A 551 23.21 25.30 -24.45
CA MET A 551 24.35 24.50 -24.92
C MET A 551 24.30 23.06 -24.38
N ASP A 552 23.97 22.88 -23.09
CA ASP A 552 23.86 21.56 -22.47
C ASP A 552 22.73 20.74 -23.10
N VAL A 553 21.59 21.36 -23.40
CA VAL A 553 20.48 20.72 -24.12
C VAL A 553 20.90 20.33 -25.53
N ALA A 554 21.56 21.22 -26.27
CA ALA A 554 22.03 20.93 -27.63
C ALA A 554 23.02 19.76 -27.65
N SER A 555 24.01 19.76 -26.73
CA SER A 555 24.98 18.67 -26.54
C SER A 555 24.30 17.36 -26.19
N THR A 556 23.35 17.40 -25.25
CA THR A 556 22.61 16.21 -24.82
C THR A 556 21.80 15.62 -25.97
N ILE A 557 21.08 16.43 -26.74
CA ILE A 557 20.28 15.96 -27.89
C ILE A 557 21.17 15.32 -28.94
N GLN A 558 22.35 15.90 -29.23
CA GLN A 558 23.30 15.33 -30.19
C GLN A 558 23.80 13.94 -29.77
N SER A 559 23.83 13.67 -28.47
CA SER A 559 24.30 12.39 -27.90
C SER A 559 23.20 11.33 -27.70
N ILE A 560 21.93 11.66 -27.95
CA ILE A 560 20.79 10.73 -27.80
C ILE A 560 20.52 10.02 -29.14
N SER A 561 20.52 8.69 -29.13
CA SER A 561 20.22 7.88 -30.32
C SER A 561 18.70 7.76 -30.59
N SER A 562 17.89 7.68 -29.54
CA SER A 562 16.45 7.52 -29.62
C SER A 562 15.75 8.85 -29.94
N LEU A 563 15.11 8.91 -31.10
CA LEU A 563 14.35 10.09 -31.51
C LEU A 563 13.17 10.38 -30.57
N GLN A 564 12.56 9.36 -29.97
CA GLN A 564 11.48 9.53 -28.98
C GLN A 564 12.00 10.25 -27.74
N VAL A 565 13.17 9.85 -27.23
CA VAL A 565 13.80 10.45 -26.05
C VAL A 565 14.27 11.87 -26.37
N ALA A 566 14.92 12.09 -27.52
CA ALA A 566 15.34 13.41 -27.97
C ALA A 566 14.16 14.38 -28.12
N HIS A 567 13.04 13.91 -28.68
CA HIS A 567 11.81 14.70 -28.79
C HIS A 567 11.21 15.03 -27.42
N ALA A 568 11.27 14.11 -26.45
CA ALA A 568 10.83 14.38 -25.08
C ALA A 568 11.68 15.49 -24.42
N VAL A 569 13.01 15.45 -24.59
CA VAL A 569 13.92 16.51 -24.12
C VAL A 569 13.61 17.85 -24.79
N LEU A 570 13.43 17.87 -26.12
CA LEU A 570 13.09 19.08 -26.87
C LEU A 570 11.78 19.72 -26.39
N ASN A 571 10.73 18.92 -26.16
CA ASN A 571 9.48 19.45 -25.64
C ASN A 571 9.62 19.99 -24.21
N LYS A 572 10.41 19.32 -23.37
CA LYS A 572 10.70 19.83 -22.03
C LYS A 572 11.48 21.14 -22.09
N TYR A 573 12.49 21.24 -22.93
CA TYR A 573 13.24 22.48 -23.14
C TYR A 573 12.36 23.61 -23.69
N ARG A 574 11.43 23.30 -24.61
CA ARG A 574 10.42 24.27 -25.06
C ARG A 574 9.59 24.82 -23.89
N HIS A 575 9.13 23.97 -22.98
CA HIS A 575 8.39 24.42 -21.79
C HIS A 575 9.28 25.24 -20.84
N PHE A 576 10.54 24.85 -20.67
CA PHE A 576 11.53 25.62 -19.92
C PHE A 576 11.65 27.05 -20.48
N VAL A 577 11.89 27.21 -21.79
CA VAL A 577 11.98 28.52 -22.45
C VAL A 577 10.69 29.33 -22.29
N GLN A 578 9.52 28.69 -22.41
CA GLN A 578 8.24 29.37 -22.19
C GLN A 578 8.10 29.91 -20.76
N ALA A 579 8.60 29.18 -19.76
CA ALA A 579 8.56 29.57 -18.37
C ALA A 579 9.60 30.66 -18.01
N THR A 580 10.75 30.67 -18.67
CA THR A 580 11.87 31.59 -18.35
C THR A 580 11.90 32.86 -19.21
N GLU A 581 11.47 32.81 -20.46
CA GLU A 581 11.53 33.93 -21.42
C GLU A 581 10.15 34.47 -21.82
N GLY A 582 9.07 33.70 -21.60
CA GLY A 582 7.70 34.12 -21.86
C GLY A 582 7.05 34.76 -20.64
N GLN A 583 6.40 35.93 -20.79
CA GLN A 583 5.44 36.40 -19.79
C GLN A 583 4.18 35.52 -19.84
N THR A 584 4.07 34.43 -19.07
CA THR A 584 2.75 33.85 -18.82
C THR A 584 2.62 32.93 -17.61
N ALA A 585 1.52 33.20 -16.87
CA ALA A 585 0.70 32.31 -16.04
C ALA A 585 1.42 31.35 -15.07
N GLY A 586 1.25 31.60 -13.76
CA GLY A 586 1.72 30.70 -12.71
C GLY A 586 1.21 29.26 -12.88
N GLU A 587 1.91 28.32 -12.24
CA GLU A 587 1.58 26.89 -12.25
C GLU A 587 0.13 26.61 -11.81
N ASP A 588 -0.55 27.55 -11.13
CA ASP A 588 -1.94 27.48 -10.69
C ASP A 588 -2.98 27.78 -11.79
N SER A 589 -2.57 28.14 -13.00
CA SER A 589 -3.48 28.56 -14.08
C SER A 589 -4.45 27.46 -14.54
N HIS A 590 -4.15 26.19 -14.31
CA HIS A 590 -4.98 25.04 -14.69
C HIS A 590 -5.96 24.56 -13.59
N TRP A 591 -5.95 25.17 -12.40
CA TRP A 591 -6.81 24.74 -11.29
C TRP A 591 -8.30 25.03 -11.52
N THR A 592 -9.17 24.12 -11.07
CA THR A 592 -10.63 24.28 -11.08
C THR A 592 -11.07 25.41 -10.14
N ALA A 593 -12.32 25.88 -10.27
CA ALA A 593 -12.86 26.90 -9.37
C ALA A 593 -12.86 26.46 -7.90
N GLU A 594 -13.14 25.17 -7.66
CA GLU A 594 -13.12 24.56 -6.33
C GLU A 594 -11.70 24.51 -5.74
N GLN A 595 -10.72 24.08 -6.54
CA GLN A 595 -9.31 24.06 -6.16
C GLN A 595 -8.79 25.47 -5.81
N ARG A 596 -9.17 26.49 -6.59
CA ARG A 596 -8.82 27.90 -6.28
C ARG A 596 -9.49 28.39 -5.00
N ALA A 597 -10.74 27.99 -4.74
CA ALA A 597 -11.44 28.34 -3.51
C ALA A 597 -10.77 27.70 -2.29
N LEU A 598 -10.36 26.43 -2.37
CA LEU A 598 -9.60 25.74 -1.33
C LEU A 598 -8.27 26.46 -1.06
N TRP A 599 -7.49 26.73 -2.12
CA TRP A 599 -6.21 27.43 -2.00
C TRP A 599 -6.34 28.79 -1.30
N LYS A 600 -7.30 29.60 -1.75
CA LYS A 600 -7.56 30.92 -1.17
C LYS A 600 -8.01 30.83 0.28
N ARG A 601 -8.84 29.84 0.64
CA ARG A 601 -9.27 29.62 2.03
C ARG A 601 -8.11 29.29 2.96
N LEU A 602 -7.17 28.46 2.50
CA LEU A 602 -6.03 28.02 3.32
C LEU A 602 -4.96 29.10 3.44
N PHE A 603 -4.63 29.78 2.33
CA PHE A 603 -3.43 30.61 2.25
C PHE A 603 -3.68 32.10 2.02
N GLY A 604 -4.89 32.51 1.62
CA GLY A 604 -5.20 33.90 1.28
C GLY A 604 -4.98 34.90 2.42
N LYS A 605 -5.10 34.47 3.68
CA LYS A 605 -4.81 35.32 4.85
C LYS A 605 -3.33 35.70 5.00
N TYR A 606 -2.43 35.05 4.25
CA TYR A 606 -1.00 35.31 4.27
C TYR A 606 -0.49 36.11 3.05
N GLU A 607 -1.39 36.56 2.16
CA GLU A 607 -1.04 37.46 1.04
C GLU A 607 -0.20 38.65 1.53
N GLY A 608 0.79 39.04 0.74
CA GLY A 608 1.85 39.98 1.08
C GLY A 608 3.12 39.34 1.64
N ASN A 609 3.12 38.03 1.92
CA ASN A 609 4.28 37.28 2.38
C ASN A 609 4.68 36.20 1.37
N LEU A 610 5.98 35.90 1.29
CA LEU A 610 6.41 34.62 0.72
C LEU A 610 5.99 33.48 1.65
N LEU A 611 5.48 32.38 1.12
CA LEU A 611 5.04 31.24 1.92
C LEU A 611 5.87 30.01 1.58
N LEU A 612 6.48 29.39 2.60
CA LEU A 612 7.03 28.05 2.52
C LEU A 612 6.07 27.08 3.19
N ILE A 613 5.35 26.29 2.39
CA ILE A 613 4.35 25.34 2.85
C ILE A 613 4.98 23.94 2.90
N ASP A 614 5.10 23.37 4.09
CA ASP A 614 5.60 22.02 4.37
C ASP A 614 4.43 21.06 4.60
N PHE A 615 4.21 20.18 3.64
CA PHE A 615 3.26 19.08 3.71
C PHE A 615 3.90 17.91 4.45
N TRP A 616 3.38 17.62 5.64
CA TRP A 616 4.00 16.68 6.58
C TRP A 616 2.97 15.76 7.28
N GLY A 617 3.44 14.88 8.16
CA GLY A 617 2.61 14.07 9.04
C GLY A 617 3.39 13.41 10.17
N LEU A 618 2.73 13.15 11.31
CA LEU A 618 3.39 12.66 12.54
C LEU A 618 4.16 11.33 12.36
N GLY A 619 3.62 10.43 11.53
CA GLY A 619 4.25 9.15 11.20
C GLY A 619 5.44 9.25 10.23
N CYS A 620 5.70 10.43 9.65
CA CYS A 620 6.77 10.66 8.69
C CYS A 620 8.08 11.03 9.41
N GLY A 621 9.03 10.09 9.48
CA GLY A 621 10.38 10.34 10.03
C GLY A 621 11.14 11.47 9.33
N PRO A 622 11.30 11.43 7.98
CA PRO A 622 11.99 12.48 7.24
C PRO A 622 11.37 13.88 7.40
N CYS A 623 10.05 13.98 7.47
CA CYS A 623 9.35 15.26 7.66
C CYS A 623 9.74 15.89 9.01
N ARG A 624 9.63 15.11 10.09
CA ARG A 624 10.01 15.57 11.44
C ARG A 624 11.48 15.98 11.50
N SER A 625 12.38 15.24 10.85
CA SER A 625 13.80 15.60 10.76
C SER A 625 14.01 16.93 10.02
N GLY A 626 13.31 17.14 8.91
CA GLY A 626 13.31 18.41 8.16
C GLY A 626 12.87 19.59 9.02
N MET A 627 11.71 19.46 9.67
CA MET A 627 11.16 20.48 10.59
C MET A 627 12.13 20.83 11.72
N LEU A 628 12.75 19.82 12.36
CA LEU A 628 13.74 20.02 13.42
C LEU A 628 14.99 20.77 12.94
N SER A 629 15.43 20.50 11.72
CA SER A 629 16.59 21.15 11.11
C SER A 629 16.34 22.64 10.78
N MET A 630 15.09 23.00 10.46
CA MET A 630 14.71 24.37 10.09
C MET A 630 14.36 25.28 11.27
N ARG A 631 14.24 24.78 12.51
CA ARG A 631 13.78 25.57 13.69
C ARG A 631 14.47 26.92 13.85
N ASN A 632 15.80 26.93 13.75
CA ASN A 632 16.60 28.15 13.91
C ASN A 632 16.34 29.14 12.77
N ASN A 633 16.18 28.63 11.55
CA ASN A 633 15.90 29.45 10.37
C ASN A 633 14.52 30.09 10.46
N VAL A 634 13.51 29.33 10.90
CA VAL A 634 12.14 29.85 11.12
C VAL A 634 12.14 31.00 12.12
N GLU A 635 12.85 30.84 13.24
CA GLU A 635 12.93 31.89 14.26
C GLU A 635 13.64 33.14 13.73
N ALA A 636 14.75 32.97 13.01
CA ALA A 636 15.50 34.07 12.42
C ALA A 636 14.69 34.88 11.39
N MET A 637 13.70 34.25 10.75
CA MET A 637 12.84 34.85 9.73
C MET A 637 11.53 35.44 10.27
N LYS A 638 11.27 35.36 11.59
CA LYS A 638 9.98 35.76 12.20
C LYS A 638 9.50 37.17 11.84
N GLY A 639 10.43 38.12 11.70
CA GLY A 639 10.15 39.53 11.39
C GLY A 639 10.08 39.86 9.90
N GLU A 640 10.48 38.93 9.03
CA GLU A 640 10.47 39.11 7.59
C GLU A 640 9.08 38.79 7.01
N PRO A 641 8.71 39.32 5.83
CA PRO A 641 7.52 38.93 5.07
C PRO A 641 7.68 37.54 4.43
N PHE A 642 8.02 36.55 5.26
CA PHE A 642 8.23 35.15 4.91
C PHE A 642 7.57 34.27 5.98
N LYS A 643 6.65 33.39 5.59
CA LYS A 643 5.89 32.52 6.50
C LYS A 643 6.15 31.05 6.23
N PHE A 644 6.38 30.30 7.31
CA PHE A 644 6.50 28.85 7.27
C PHE A 644 5.15 28.26 7.70
N ILE A 645 4.56 27.43 6.85
CA ILE A 645 3.25 26.84 7.04
C ILE A 645 3.38 25.32 7.04
N TYR A 646 3.15 24.68 8.18
CA TYR A 646 3.16 23.23 8.32
C TYR A 646 1.74 22.70 8.14
N LEU A 647 1.49 21.99 7.05
CA LEU A 647 0.17 21.48 6.67
C LEU A 647 0.15 19.95 6.77
N SER A 648 -0.81 19.41 7.52
CA SER A 648 -1.02 17.97 7.66
C SER A 648 -2.48 17.60 7.37
N ALA A 649 -2.71 16.45 6.75
CA ALA A 649 -4.01 15.80 6.78
C ALA A 649 -4.32 15.31 8.20
N THR A 650 -5.59 15.31 8.59
CA THR A 650 -6.04 14.67 9.84
C THR A 650 -7.06 13.58 9.54
N ASP A 651 -7.01 12.50 10.31
CA ASP A 651 -8.01 11.44 10.37
C ASP A 651 -8.84 11.52 11.68
N GLY A 652 -8.85 12.68 12.36
CA GLY A 652 -9.63 12.94 13.57
C GLY A 652 -8.96 13.93 14.56
N GLU A 653 -9.69 14.30 15.61
CA GLU A 653 -9.23 15.24 16.65
C GLU A 653 -7.97 14.73 17.39
N ILE A 654 -7.83 13.41 17.54
CA ILE A 654 -6.72 12.79 18.31
C ILE A 654 -5.36 12.93 17.59
N LEU A 655 -5.30 12.68 16.27
CA LEU A 655 -4.03 12.85 15.54
C LEU A 655 -3.63 14.32 15.44
N THR A 656 -4.61 15.22 15.38
CA THR A 656 -4.39 16.67 15.44
C THR A 656 -3.71 17.03 16.77
N ALA A 657 -4.31 16.63 17.89
CA ALA A 657 -3.77 16.89 19.23
C ALA A 657 -2.35 16.32 19.41
N LYS A 658 -2.10 15.09 18.94
CA LYS A 658 -0.75 14.47 19.00
C LYS A 658 0.27 15.19 18.13
N SER A 659 -0.14 15.69 16.97
CA SER A 659 0.75 16.45 16.08
C SER A 659 1.10 17.79 16.69
N GLU A 660 0.12 18.49 17.28
CA GLU A 660 0.32 19.74 18.01
C GLU A 660 1.21 19.54 19.24
N GLU A 661 0.95 18.49 20.03
CA GLU A 661 1.79 18.12 21.18
C GLU A 661 3.25 17.91 20.76
N TRP A 662 3.48 17.15 19.69
CA TRP A 662 4.83 16.91 19.18
C TRP A 662 5.50 18.21 18.71
N MET A 663 4.79 19.07 17.98
CA MET A 663 5.32 20.37 17.54
C MET A 663 5.67 21.28 18.71
N ASN A 664 4.81 21.34 19.74
CA ASN A 664 5.02 22.14 20.94
C ASN A 664 6.24 21.65 21.74
N GLN A 665 6.32 20.34 21.99
CA GLN A 665 7.46 19.72 22.69
C GLN A 665 8.79 19.98 21.98
N ASN A 666 8.78 19.99 20.65
CA ASN A 666 9.98 20.20 19.84
C ASN A 666 10.23 21.66 19.46
N GLN A 667 9.40 22.59 19.95
CA GLN A 667 9.49 24.02 19.65
C GLN A 667 9.47 24.32 18.15
N ILE A 668 8.66 23.59 17.39
CA ILE A 668 8.39 23.91 16.00
C ILE A 668 7.52 25.16 15.98
N LYS A 669 8.10 26.27 15.52
CA LYS A 669 7.40 27.55 15.35
C LYS A 669 6.93 27.67 13.90
N GLY A 670 6.03 28.62 13.64
CA GLY A 670 5.42 28.83 12.33
C GLY A 670 3.91 28.72 12.42
N GLU A 671 3.26 28.62 11.27
CA GLU A 671 1.81 28.45 11.18
C GLU A 671 1.48 26.97 11.01
N HIS A 672 0.58 26.44 11.82
CA HIS A 672 0.19 25.03 11.78
C HIS A 672 -1.24 24.91 11.24
N LEU A 673 -1.41 24.21 10.12
CA LEU A 673 -2.70 24.02 9.47
C LEU A 673 -3.03 22.53 9.33
N PHE A 674 -4.32 22.24 9.47
CA PHE A 674 -4.87 20.90 9.39
C PHE A 674 -6.02 20.88 8.40
N VAL A 675 -6.02 19.89 7.50
CA VAL A 675 -7.02 19.74 6.44
C VAL A 675 -7.67 18.36 6.49
N SER A 676 -8.86 18.24 5.89
CA SER A 676 -9.50 16.95 5.72
C SER A 676 -8.75 16.07 4.71
N GLN A 677 -9.02 14.76 4.71
CA GLN A 677 -8.42 13.85 3.75
C GLN A 677 -8.81 14.16 2.29
N SER A 678 -10.03 14.66 2.06
CA SER A 678 -10.49 15.07 0.73
C SER A 678 -9.78 16.33 0.25
N GLU A 679 -9.56 17.30 1.15
CA GLU A 679 -8.78 18.50 0.86
C GLU A 679 -7.31 18.17 0.60
N TRP A 680 -6.74 17.24 1.39
CA TRP A 680 -5.39 16.73 1.15
C TRP A 680 -5.25 16.09 -0.23
N ALA A 681 -6.18 15.20 -0.61
CA ALA A 681 -6.17 14.58 -1.93
C ALA A 681 -6.34 15.61 -3.07
N MET A 682 -7.11 16.67 -2.83
CA MET A 682 -7.22 17.79 -3.78
C MET A 682 -5.88 18.53 -3.91
N LEU A 683 -5.18 18.79 -2.80
CA LEU A 683 -3.84 19.38 -2.81
C LEU A 683 -2.82 18.46 -3.50
N GLU A 684 -2.84 17.14 -3.26
CA GLU A 684 -2.01 16.15 -3.97
C GLU A 684 -2.21 16.18 -5.49
N SER A 685 -3.44 16.46 -5.93
CA SER A 685 -3.78 16.65 -7.35
C SER A 685 -3.27 17.99 -7.88
N MET A 686 -3.58 19.08 -7.18
CA MET A 686 -3.21 20.45 -7.55
C MET A 686 -1.71 20.62 -7.69
N LEU A 687 -0.96 19.95 -6.82
CA LEU A 687 0.48 20.06 -6.65
C LEU A 687 1.22 18.81 -7.17
N SER A 688 0.52 17.80 -7.70
CA SER A 688 1.11 16.58 -8.27
C SER A 688 2.15 15.89 -7.37
N PHE A 689 1.91 15.84 -6.05
CA PHE A 689 2.75 15.08 -5.09
C PHE A 689 2.01 13.89 -4.50
N SER A 690 2.75 12.82 -4.22
CA SER A 690 2.21 11.52 -3.77
C SER A 690 2.95 10.97 -2.56
N SER A 691 3.82 11.78 -1.97
CA SER A 691 4.69 11.43 -0.85
C SER A 691 5.08 12.70 -0.13
N ILE A 692 5.25 12.58 1.18
CA ILE A 692 5.76 13.62 2.07
C ILE A 692 7.17 13.26 2.56
N PRO A 693 8.02 14.25 2.91
CA PRO A 693 7.73 15.68 2.93
C PRO A 693 7.59 16.27 1.52
N ARG A 694 6.77 17.30 1.40
CA ARG A 694 6.61 18.09 0.17
C ARG A 694 6.65 19.57 0.53
N TYR A 695 7.53 20.34 -0.12
CA TYR A 695 7.74 21.75 0.20
C TYR A 695 7.37 22.64 -0.97
N VAL A 696 6.43 23.56 -0.76
CA VAL A 696 5.89 24.45 -1.79
C VAL A 696 6.24 25.89 -1.44
N LEU A 697 6.72 26.65 -2.42
CA LEU A 697 6.98 28.08 -2.30
C LEU A 697 5.90 28.88 -3.03
N CYS A 698 5.31 29.86 -2.34
CA CYS A 698 4.31 30.77 -2.89
C CYS A 698 4.75 32.23 -2.81
N GLY A 699 4.33 33.00 -3.80
CA GLY A 699 4.56 34.43 -3.90
C GLY A 699 3.67 35.24 -2.95
N PRO A 700 3.98 36.53 -2.76
CA PRO A 700 3.15 37.44 -1.96
C PRO A 700 1.76 37.66 -2.55
N ASP A 701 1.54 37.37 -3.83
CA ASP A 701 0.23 37.39 -4.48
C ASP A 701 -0.56 36.08 -4.29
N GLY A 702 -0.02 35.15 -3.50
CA GLY A 702 -0.61 33.83 -3.24
C GLY A 702 -0.46 32.84 -4.38
N ARG A 703 0.23 33.19 -5.47
CA ARG A 703 0.48 32.28 -6.60
C ARG A 703 1.64 31.34 -6.31
N LEU A 704 1.59 30.17 -6.94
CA LEU A 704 2.71 29.23 -6.90
C LEU A 704 3.93 29.82 -7.58
N ILE A 705 5.04 29.83 -6.84
CA ILE A 705 6.37 30.09 -7.37
C ILE A 705 7.02 28.75 -7.70
N GLN A 706 7.00 27.82 -6.75
CA GLN A 706 7.55 26.49 -6.95
C GLN A 706 6.80 25.43 -6.18
N ASN A 707 6.43 24.37 -6.89
CA ASN A 707 5.66 23.28 -6.33
C ASN A 707 6.53 22.24 -5.58
N ASN A 708 7.85 22.21 -5.74
CA ASN A 708 8.74 21.39 -4.89
C ASN A 708 10.11 22.03 -4.70
N ILE A 709 10.55 22.22 -3.46
CA ILE A 709 11.89 22.73 -3.15
C ILE A 709 12.61 21.84 -2.13
N SER A 710 13.94 21.89 -2.11
CA SER A 710 14.73 21.26 -1.02
C SER A 710 14.94 22.27 0.10
N ILE A 711 14.35 22.06 1.27
CA ILE A 711 14.51 22.96 2.43
C ILE A 711 15.97 23.15 2.86
N TYR A 712 16.83 22.16 2.60
CA TYR A 712 18.25 22.21 2.95
C TYR A 712 19.02 23.25 2.14
N ASN A 713 18.45 23.74 1.04
CA ASN A 713 19.06 24.78 0.21
C ASN A 713 18.73 26.21 0.67
N TYR A 714 17.86 26.39 1.68
CA TYR A 714 17.31 27.68 2.12
C TYR A 714 17.81 28.06 3.51
N ASP A 715 18.99 28.69 3.55
CA ASP A 715 19.46 29.41 4.72
C ASP A 715 18.76 30.77 4.87
N VAL A 716 19.00 31.42 6.01
CA VAL A 716 18.41 32.72 6.35
C VAL A 716 18.75 33.81 5.34
N GLU A 717 19.97 33.83 4.82
CA GLU A 717 20.43 34.88 3.90
C GLU A 717 19.74 34.74 2.54
N LYS A 718 19.62 33.53 2.02
CA LYS A 718 18.89 33.26 0.78
C LYS A 718 17.42 33.62 0.89
N MET A 719 16.77 33.27 2.01
CA MET A 719 15.35 33.62 2.20
C MET A 719 15.15 35.13 2.29
N LYS A 720 16.06 35.87 2.93
CA LYS A 720 16.03 37.35 2.95
C LYS A 720 16.26 37.95 1.56
N ALA A 721 17.17 37.38 0.77
CA ALA A 721 17.39 37.81 -0.60
C ALA A 721 16.12 37.63 -1.47
N MET A 722 15.43 36.50 -1.31
CA MET A 722 14.15 36.25 -1.97
C MET A 722 13.08 37.26 -1.56
N VAL A 723 12.96 37.55 -0.26
CA VAL A 723 12.06 38.60 0.24
C VAL A 723 12.34 39.93 -0.45
N LYS A 724 13.60 40.35 -0.49
CA LYS A 724 14.01 41.63 -1.10
C LYS A 724 13.62 41.72 -2.57
N LYS A 725 13.72 40.61 -3.31
CA LYS A 725 13.45 40.53 -4.75
C LYS A 725 11.96 40.42 -5.08
N LEU A 726 11.23 39.58 -4.34
CA LEU A 726 9.89 39.11 -4.72
C LEU A 726 8.77 39.81 -3.97
N VAL A 727 9.03 40.35 -2.77
CA VAL A 727 8.04 41.11 -2.01
C VAL A 727 8.11 42.57 -2.44
N PRO A 728 7.01 43.16 -2.95
CA PRO A 728 6.99 44.57 -3.32
C PRO A 728 7.43 45.45 -2.14
N GLN A 729 8.50 46.21 -2.33
CA GLN A 729 8.97 47.20 -1.35
C GLN A 729 7.89 48.30 -1.23
N ARG A 730 7.38 48.53 -0.02
CA ARG A 730 6.41 49.60 0.25
C ARG A 730 7.08 50.94 0.49
#